data_AF-A0A919JDK9-F1
#
_entry.id   AF-A0A919JDK9-F1
#
_cell.length_a   1.000
_cell.length_b   1.000
_cell.length_c   1.000
_cell.angle_alpha   90.00
_cell.angle_beta   90.00
_cell.angle_gamma   90.00
#
_symmetry.space_group_name_H-M   'P 1'
#
loop_
_entity.id
_entity.type
_entity.pdbx_description
1 polymer ?
#
loop_
_entity_poly.entity_id
_entity_poly.type
_entity_poly.pdbx_seq_one_letter_code
_entity_poly.pdbx_strand_id
1 'polypeptide(L)'
;MILWYLPYVREGFRPSGDGFSATVGWRPQTRVTTRVAAPGRPAHDTVTRFDLLGPGDVVGIDAAQVLRVLPAPNSRRAEPEFFPTVELDAPDLPWAFSPTPAGANRLIPWLCLIVVEDQPGVSLRPGATGQSQWILSLDPAVAAHELPLLTEAWAWAHAQVTCDTQAQIADTLATAPDRTISRLVAARRLLPDRRYLACLVPTYHAGVVAGLGEDPEAIPAASARDLAWSATALPAELPVYYTWSFTTGEAGDIESMLRRLGPAPAPADARRPLALRLAGGDTPVVVDWQPPLRRPQQASVDPRPAAIVAGIRAALAPGTGDGPVVGPPFLGEPWVAGRALDPITAWTPALNLTPMARAAAGLGADLVRERQEELVAAIWEQFAAYREADRQQRLQQLSTIVENQVKGRLQQAPIEQASRVLGPVVAQAVPDAPSVGLRTAVGRRTTNKIWRIQARTVNDDGQSLRLAPSPRAALPLAPAVSLPPAVMLTRGAPPGPPVAAAAAPPSEVGGKPPPVADTQALLAPGDPAYHGSRFAPRLATPLAEILAERFRALLLPSTAEIRPDTILGVEVDRGFVEAFLVGANQELNRELLWRGLPADPRATAFRRFWRRTDQADDIPAIASWPATTALGGNSTPMDAGVLLRSEIVHRCPSLVVAAVPAVWGSDGKRRPSGDPAALKLPIIRTLIGDDLLYVGFAGLTLTAMIGQHHPGGPAGWFIMLAENPVDPRFGLDPPVTPAPDPARGNLSWSHVRMPAGDTYARASGLPAIPAIGFSFATANGASVANVLQQRTFRAFLHGTALVRPES
;
A
#
# COMPACT_ATOMS: atom_id res chain seq x y z
N MET A 1 2.62 19.03 6.58
CA MET A 1 3.64 18.53 5.63
C MET A 1 3.36 19.03 4.22
N ILE A 2 4.28 19.85 3.71
CA ILE A 2 4.27 20.42 2.36
C ILE A 2 5.24 19.60 1.50
N LEU A 3 4.94 19.48 0.21
CA LEU A 3 5.83 18.85 -0.77
C LEU A 3 6.67 19.93 -1.45
N TRP A 4 7.98 19.72 -1.49
CA TRP A 4 8.95 20.59 -2.14
C TRP A 4 9.64 19.85 -3.28
N TYR A 5 9.72 20.47 -4.45
CA TYR A 5 10.45 19.93 -5.59
C TYR A 5 11.78 20.66 -5.78
N LEU A 6 12.85 19.88 -5.96
CA LEU A 6 14.19 20.35 -6.26
C LEU A 6 14.56 19.88 -7.67
N PRO A 7 15.13 20.75 -8.54
CA PRO A 7 15.48 20.35 -9.89
C PRO A 7 16.63 19.33 -9.95
N TYR A 8 17.48 19.25 -8.91
CA TYR A 8 18.46 18.20 -8.72
C TYR A 8 18.93 18.16 -7.26
N VAL A 9 19.48 17.02 -6.83
CA VAL A 9 20.20 16.85 -5.57
C VAL A 9 21.55 16.19 -5.87
N ARG A 10 22.60 16.65 -5.20
CA ARG A 10 23.95 16.06 -5.25
C ARG A 10 24.58 16.06 -3.87
N GLU A 11 24.78 14.86 -3.36
CA GLU A 11 25.46 14.61 -2.09
C GLU A 11 26.91 14.14 -2.33
N GLY A 12 27.78 14.29 -1.33
CA GLY A 12 29.18 13.84 -1.41
C GLY A 12 30.17 14.82 -2.05
N PHE A 13 31.32 14.29 -2.48
CA PHE A 13 32.43 15.07 -3.04
C PHE A 13 32.05 15.68 -4.40
N ARG A 14 32.31 16.98 -4.54
CA ARG A 14 32.02 17.73 -5.77
C ARG A 14 33.28 17.91 -6.61
N PRO A 15 33.19 17.81 -7.94
CA PRO A 15 34.25 18.32 -8.81
C PRO A 15 34.42 19.82 -8.58
N SER A 16 35.64 20.25 -8.31
CA SER A 16 35.99 21.66 -8.03
C SER A 16 36.65 22.29 -9.26
N GLY A 17 36.23 23.51 -9.66
CA GLY A 17 36.88 24.28 -10.73
C GLY A 17 37.00 23.47 -12.04
N ASP A 18 38.23 23.31 -12.53
CA ASP A 18 38.61 22.58 -13.75
C ASP A 18 38.33 21.05 -13.71
N GLY A 19 37.65 20.54 -12.67
CA GLY A 19 37.24 19.13 -12.53
C GLY A 19 36.31 18.60 -13.62
N PHE A 20 35.76 19.50 -14.43
CA PHE A 20 35.01 19.23 -15.67
C PHE A 20 35.73 19.78 -16.93
N SER A 21 37.04 20.01 -16.88
CA SER A 21 37.83 20.50 -18.02
C SER A 21 37.71 19.56 -19.23
N ALA A 22 37.84 20.08 -20.45
CA ALA A 22 37.87 19.31 -21.69
C ALA A 22 39.02 18.27 -21.75
N THR A 23 40.03 18.42 -20.89
CA THR A 23 41.16 17.49 -20.74
C THR A 23 40.88 16.33 -19.78
N VAL A 24 39.78 16.38 -19.03
CA VAL A 24 39.34 15.33 -18.11
C VAL A 24 38.34 14.45 -18.86
N GLY A 25 38.54 13.12 -18.83
CA GLY A 25 37.66 12.14 -19.50
C GLY A 25 36.25 12.06 -18.90
N TRP A 26 35.63 10.89 -19.00
CA TRP A 26 34.23 10.68 -18.60
C TRP A 26 34.06 10.59 -17.07
N ARG A 27 35.16 10.38 -16.33
CA ARG A 27 35.24 10.50 -14.88
C ARG A 27 35.57 11.94 -14.45
N PRO A 28 34.68 12.66 -13.76
CA PRO A 28 34.99 14.00 -13.28
C PRO A 28 35.99 13.96 -12.11
N GLN A 29 36.81 15.00 -11.97
CA GLN A 29 37.86 15.05 -10.94
C GLN A 29 37.54 16.00 -9.79
N THR A 30 37.83 15.59 -8.56
CA THR A 30 37.79 16.45 -7.38
C THR A 30 39.18 16.70 -6.81
N ARG A 31 39.37 17.83 -6.13
CA ARG A 31 40.62 18.19 -5.43
C ARG A 31 40.38 18.13 -3.94
N VAL A 32 41.23 17.40 -3.23
CA VAL A 32 41.29 17.42 -1.77
C VAL A 32 42.60 18.07 -1.36
N THR A 33 42.49 19.18 -0.63
CA THR A 33 43.64 19.88 -0.06
C THR A 33 43.89 19.36 1.34
N THR A 34 45.02 18.70 1.55
CA THR A 34 45.47 18.22 2.86
C THR A 34 46.57 19.15 3.39
N ARG A 35 46.32 19.78 4.54
CA ARG A 35 47.34 20.56 5.26
C ARG A 35 48.23 19.62 6.07
N VAL A 36 49.51 19.56 5.72
CA VAL A 36 50.53 18.78 6.44
C VAL A 36 51.30 19.74 7.34
N ALA A 37 51.32 19.47 8.63
CA ALA A 37 52.10 20.23 9.62
C ALA A 37 53.00 19.28 10.41
N ALA A 38 54.24 19.71 10.65
CA ALA A 38 55.20 19.00 11.49
C ALA A 38 55.81 19.97 12.51
N PRO A 39 56.11 19.52 13.75
CA PRO A 39 56.72 20.39 14.75
C PRO A 39 58.03 21.00 14.23
N GLY A 40 58.15 22.33 14.30
CA GLY A 40 59.33 23.06 13.82
C GLY A 40 59.39 23.29 12.30
N ARG A 41 58.35 22.93 11.53
CA ARG A 41 58.24 23.25 10.09
C ARG A 41 56.95 24.03 9.80
N PRO A 42 56.97 24.99 8.84
CA PRO A 42 55.75 25.65 8.40
C PRO A 42 54.79 24.63 7.78
N ALA A 43 53.49 24.80 8.05
CA ALA A 43 52.47 23.96 7.44
C ALA A 43 52.48 24.12 5.91
N HIS A 44 52.27 23.02 5.19
CA HIS A 44 52.22 23.00 3.73
C HIS A 44 50.92 22.36 3.26
N ASP A 45 50.23 23.01 2.32
CA ASP A 45 48.99 22.51 1.75
C ASP A 45 49.33 21.68 0.50
N THR A 46 48.97 20.39 0.50
CA THR A 46 49.15 19.48 -0.64
C THR A 46 47.80 19.22 -1.29
N VAL A 47 47.69 19.38 -2.60
CA VAL A 47 46.46 19.14 -3.36
C VAL A 47 46.55 17.80 -4.07
N THR A 48 45.66 16.87 -3.73
CA THR A 48 45.53 15.57 -4.41
C THR A 48 44.28 15.56 -5.28
N ARG A 49 44.39 15.06 -6.51
CA ARG A 49 43.25 14.87 -7.43
C ARG A 49 42.75 13.43 -7.35
N PHE A 50 41.43 13.26 -7.30
CA PHE A 50 40.78 11.96 -7.33
C PHE A 50 39.75 11.93 -8.46
N ASP A 51 39.71 10.83 -9.19
CA ASP A 51 38.65 10.54 -10.13
C ASP A 51 37.40 10.12 -9.36
N LEU A 52 36.27 10.73 -9.67
CA LEU A 52 34.96 10.31 -9.18
C LEU A 52 34.36 9.30 -10.15
N LEU A 53 33.47 8.45 -9.63
CA LEU A 53 32.72 7.53 -10.48
C LEU A 53 31.83 8.32 -11.45
N GLY A 54 31.81 7.88 -12.70
CA GLY A 54 31.00 8.43 -13.79
C GLY A 54 30.00 7.41 -14.35
N PRO A 55 29.25 7.76 -15.41
CA PRO A 55 28.25 6.87 -16.00
C PRO A 55 28.86 5.59 -16.56
N GLY A 56 30.11 5.63 -17.03
CA GLY A 56 30.84 4.46 -17.54
C GLY A 56 31.28 3.46 -16.47
N ASP A 57 31.15 3.79 -15.18
CA ASP A 57 31.45 2.86 -14.08
C ASP A 57 30.24 1.99 -13.69
N VAL A 58 29.09 2.21 -14.32
CA VAL A 58 27.81 1.61 -13.93
C VAL A 58 27.23 0.79 -15.06
N VAL A 59 26.95 -0.50 -14.78
CA VAL A 59 26.28 -1.42 -15.72
C VAL A 59 24.86 -1.79 -15.28
N GLY A 60 24.41 -1.32 -14.12
CA GLY A 60 23.08 -1.60 -13.58
C GLY A 60 22.84 -0.95 -12.22
N ILE A 61 21.58 -0.92 -11.80
CA ILE A 61 21.18 -0.47 -10.45
C ILE A 61 20.51 -1.60 -9.68
N ASP A 62 20.54 -1.52 -8.35
CA ASP A 62 19.77 -2.43 -7.52
C ASP A 62 18.27 -2.17 -7.71
N ALA A 63 17.49 -3.22 -8.00
CA ALA A 63 16.04 -3.12 -8.17
C ALA A 63 15.34 -2.57 -6.91
N ALA A 64 15.92 -2.73 -5.73
CA ALA A 64 15.41 -2.15 -4.48
C ALA A 64 15.45 -0.61 -4.46
N GLN A 65 16.19 0.04 -5.37
CA GLN A 65 16.13 1.49 -5.54
C GLN A 65 14.83 1.96 -6.19
N VAL A 66 14.13 1.10 -6.93
CA VAL A 66 12.85 1.43 -7.53
C VAL A 66 11.76 1.20 -6.50
N LEU A 67 11.26 2.30 -5.91
CA LEU A 67 10.18 2.25 -4.93
C LEU A 67 8.83 2.00 -5.60
N ARG A 68 8.62 2.65 -6.75
CA ARG A 68 7.33 2.65 -7.43
C ARG A 68 7.48 2.96 -8.90
N VAL A 69 6.62 2.34 -9.72
CA VAL A 69 6.46 2.68 -11.13
C VAL A 69 4.99 2.92 -11.45
N LEU A 70 4.75 3.91 -12.29
CA LEU A 70 3.44 4.24 -12.82
C LEU A 70 3.54 4.34 -14.34
N PRO A 71 2.68 3.66 -15.11
CA PRO A 71 1.66 2.70 -14.66
C PRO A 71 2.25 1.46 -13.97
N ALA A 72 1.45 0.78 -13.15
CA ALA A 72 1.87 -0.44 -12.46
C ALA A 72 2.30 -1.53 -13.48
N PRO A 73 3.27 -2.39 -13.13
CA PRO A 73 3.72 -3.46 -14.02
C PRO A 73 2.57 -4.36 -14.47
N ASN A 74 2.52 -4.64 -15.77
CA ASN A 74 1.51 -5.45 -16.45
C ASN A 74 0.06 -4.93 -16.30
N SER A 75 -0.11 -3.65 -15.95
CA SER A 75 -1.43 -3.00 -16.01
C SER A 75 -2.01 -3.16 -17.42
N ARG A 76 -3.30 -3.49 -17.52
CA ARG A 76 -3.98 -3.67 -18.81
C ARG A 76 -4.80 -2.46 -19.24
N ARG A 77 -4.96 -1.49 -18.35
CA ARG A 77 -5.88 -0.35 -18.50
C ARG A 77 -5.27 0.92 -17.94
N ALA A 78 -3.99 1.14 -18.21
CA ALA A 78 -3.30 2.36 -17.82
C ALA A 78 -3.95 3.59 -18.48
N GLU A 79 -3.98 4.70 -17.77
CA GLU A 79 -4.55 5.96 -18.26
C GLU A 79 -3.57 6.62 -19.25
N PRO A 80 -3.95 6.83 -20.52
CA PRO A 80 -3.04 7.37 -21.54
C PRO A 80 -2.70 8.87 -21.36
N GLU A 81 -3.44 9.60 -20.52
CA GLU A 81 -3.27 11.03 -20.27
C GLU A 81 -2.09 11.35 -19.34
N PHE A 82 -1.68 10.39 -18.52
CA PHE A 82 -0.59 10.55 -17.57
C PHE A 82 0.74 10.08 -18.14
N PHE A 83 1.79 10.85 -17.82
CA PHE A 83 3.15 10.47 -18.13
C PHE A 83 3.60 9.30 -17.25
N PRO A 84 4.21 8.26 -17.83
CA PRO A 84 4.83 7.22 -17.03
C PRO A 84 5.93 7.79 -16.13
N THR A 85 6.05 7.28 -14.92
CA THR A 85 7.04 7.73 -13.94
C THR A 85 7.67 6.57 -13.19
N VAL A 86 8.91 6.77 -12.73
CA VAL A 86 9.58 5.89 -11.78
C VAL A 86 10.04 6.71 -10.57
N GLU A 87 9.74 6.21 -9.39
CA GLU A 87 10.20 6.77 -8.11
C GLU A 87 11.37 5.97 -7.59
N LEU A 88 12.42 6.70 -7.23
CA LEU A 88 13.69 6.16 -6.77
C LEU A 88 13.90 6.54 -5.31
N ASP A 89 14.39 5.58 -4.53
CA ASP A 89 14.59 5.68 -3.09
C ASP A 89 15.64 6.74 -2.70
N ALA A 90 16.66 6.92 -3.52
CA ALA A 90 17.67 7.93 -3.30
C ALA A 90 17.34 9.24 -4.03
N PRO A 91 17.33 10.39 -3.35
CA PRO A 91 16.97 11.68 -3.94
C PRO A 91 18.02 12.23 -4.92
N ASP A 92 19.27 11.77 -4.85
CA ASP A 92 20.39 12.22 -5.69
C ASP A 92 20.72 11.25 -6.84
N LEU A 93 20.18 10.03 -6.81
CA LEU A 93 20.52 8.95 -7.75
C LEU A 93 20.46 9.39 -9.22
N PRO A 94 19.45 10.11 -9.73
CA PRO A 94 19.44 10.57 -11.12
C PRO A 94 20.62 11.46 -11.54
N TRP A 95 21.33 12.10 -10.60
CA TRP A 95 22.41 13.05 -10.89
C TRP A 95 23.77 12.66 -10.28
N ALA A 96 23.80 11.60 -9.47
CA ALA A 96 24.99 11.15 -8.76
C ALA A 96 26.20 10.96 -9.68
N PHE A 97 25.96 10.41 -10.88
CA PHE A 97 27.02 10.11 -11.86
C PHE A 97 27.07 11.07 -13.05
N SER A 98 26.30 12.17 -13.08
CA SER A 98 26.33 13.06 -14.27
C SER A 98 27.73 13.69 -14.46
N PRO A 99 28.39 13.54 -15.62
CA PRO A 99 29.75 14.01 -15.85
C PRO A 99 29.84 15.50 -16.21
N THR A 100 28.75 16.26 -16.02
CA THR A 100 28.67 17.70 -16.35
C THR A 100 28.34 18.55 -15.12
N PRO A 101 28.74 19.83 -15.09
CA PRO A 101 28.29 20.77 -14.07
C PRO A 101 26.82 21.18 -14.30
N ALA A 102 26.17 21.65 -13.24
CA ALA A 102 24.85 22.28 -13.37
C ALA A 102 25.00 23.71 -13.95
N GLY A 103 24.13 24.10 -14.87
CA GLY A 103 24.08 25.44 -15.47
C GLY A 103 22.68 26.02 -15.37
N ALA A 104 22.54 27.25 -14.88
CA ALA A 104 21.24 27.93 -14.73
C ALA A 104 20.16 27.07 -14.01
N ASN A 105 20.55 26.37 -12.94
CA ASN A 105 19.70 25.41 -12.19
C ASN A 105 19.21 24.20 -12.98
N ARG A 106 19.87 23.87 -14.10
CA ARG A 106 19.63 22.67 -14.90
C ARG A 106 20.82 21.73 -14.79
N LEU A 107 20.54 20.46 -14.56
CA LEU A 107 21.53 19.40 -14.60
C LEU A 107 20.89 18.21 -15.31
N ILE A 108 21.54 17.73 -16.37
CA ILE A 108 21.08 16.55 -17.10
C ILE A 108 21.30 15.35 -16.17
N PRO A 109 20.24 14.58 -15.85
CA PRO A 109 20.39 13.35 -15.09
C PRO A 109 21.17 12.34 -15.93
N TRP A 110 22.00 11.51 -15.30
CA TRP A 110 22.72 10.44 -16.00
C TRP A 110 21.80 9.25 -16.34
N LEU A 111 20.56 9.26 -15.82
CA LEU A 111 19.49 8.33 -16.11
C LEU A 111 18.30 9.05 -16.73
N CYS A 112 17.62 8.41 -17.67
CA CYS A 112 16.29 8.82 -18.12
C CYS A 112 15.34 7.64 -18.20
N LEU A 113 14.06 7.92 -18.00
CA LEU A 113 13.00 6.96 -18.26
C LEU A 113 12.54 7.15 -19.71
N ILE A 114 12.71 6.11 -20.52
CA ILE A 114 12.10 6.02 -21.85
C ILE A 114 10.93 5.03 -21.81
N VAL A 115 9.95 5.30 -22.63
CA VAL A 115 8.79 4.44 -22.86
C VAL A 115 8.66 4.27 -24.36
N VAL A 116 8.64 3.03 -24.82
CA VAL A 116 8.54 2.70 -26.23
C VAL A 116 7.31 1.85 -26.49
N GLU A 117 6.67 2.01 -27.65
CA GLU A 117 5.57 1.12 -28.04
C GLU A 117 6.09 -0.31 -28.31
N ASP A 118 5.37 -1.33 -27.84
CA ASP A 118 5.66 -2.73 -28.14
C ASP A 118 5.18 -3.05 -29.56
N GLN A 119 6.07 -2.80 -30.53
CA GLN A 119 5.79 -2.87 -31.97
C GLN A 119 6.97 -3.51 -32.73
N PRO A 120 6.77 -3.93 -34.00
CA PRO A 120 7.87 -4.40 -34.84
C PRO A 120 9.03 -3.40 -34.90
N GLY A 121 10.26 -3.89 -34.76
CA GLY A 121 11.48 -3.05 -34.66
C GLY A 121 11.87 -2.67 -33.23
N VAL A 122 11.11 -3.12 -32.22
CA VAL A 122 11.46 -3.01 -30.80
C VAL A 122 11.61 -4.42 -30.22
N SER A 123 12.74 -4.71 -29.59
CA SER A 123 12.91 -5.99 -28.87
C SER A 123 13.76 -5.83 -27.62
N LEU A 124 13.43 -6.61 -26.59
CA LEU A 124 14.15 -6.63 -25.33
C LEU A 124 14.73 -8.02 -25.09
N ARG A 125 16.03 -8.11 -24.85
CA ARG A 125 16.73 -9.37 -24.53
C ARG A 125 17.47 -9.28 -23.20
N PRO A 126 17.66 -10.40 -22.49
CA PRO A 126 18.62 -10.46 -21.39
C PRO A 126 20.04 -10.13 -21.90
N GLY A 127 20.80 -9.37 -21.12
CA GLY A 127 22.21 -9.11 -21.42
C GLY A 127 23.12 -10.29 -21.08
N ALA A 128 24.25 -10.38 -21.76
CA ALA A 128 25.30 -11.36 -21.49
C ALA A 128 26.13 -10.97 -20.25
N THR A 129 27.07 -11.84 -19.85
CA THR A 129 27.98 -11.54 -18.74
C THR A 129 28.79 -10.27 -19.04
N GLY A 130 28.77 -9.30 -18.12
CA GLY A 130 29.44 -8.01 -18.29
C GLY A 130 28.57 -6.93 -18.95
N GLN A 131 27.40 -7.29 -19.48
CA GLN A 131 26.39 -6.33 -19.94
C GLN A 131 25.39 -6.00 -18.82
N SER A 132 24.59 -4.97 -19.05
CA SER A 132 23.39 -4.69 -18.25
C SER A 132 22.40 -5.84 -18.31
N GLN A 133 21.55 -5.95 -17.28
CA GLN A 133 20.58 -7.03 -17.15
C GLN A 133 19.72 -7.21 -18.42
N TRP A 134 19.36 -6.10 -19.06
CA TRP A 134 18.53 -6.08 -20.25
C TRP A 134 19.17 -5.19 -21.31
N ILE A 135 19.06 -5.60 -22.57
CA ILE A 135 19.43 -4.81 -23.74
C ILE A 135 18.18 -4.61 -24.61
N LEU A 136 17.88 -3.35 -24.90
CA LEU A 136 16.81 -2.92 -25.80
C LEU A 136 17.40 -2.67 -27.19
N SER A 137 16.89 -3.36 -28.21
CA SER A 137 17.24 -3.11 -29.61
C SER A 137 16.12 -2.33 -30.28
N LEU A 138 16.49 -1.30 -31.04
CA LEU A 138 15.59 -0.39 -31.74
C LEU A 138 16.03 -0.24 -33.20
N ASP A 139 15.10 -0.42 -34.13
CA ASP A 139 15.34 -0.06 -35.53
C ASP A 139 15.54 1.47 -35.65
N PRO A 140 16.48 1.96 -36.49
CA PRO A 140 16.78 3.39 -36.58
C PRO A 140 15.57 4.28 -36.90
N ALA A 141 14.65 3.80 -37.74
CA ALA A 141 13.41 4.51 -38.05
C ALA A 141 12.46 4.62 -36.85
N VAL A 142 12.45 3.60 -35.98
CA VAL A 142 11.65 3.57 -34.76
C VAL A 142 12.28 4.45 -33.70
N ALA A 143 13.60 4.34 -33.49
CA ALA A 143 14.35 5.15 -32.53
C ALA A 143 14.16 6.67 -32.73
N ALA A 144 13.99 7.12 -33.98
CA ALA A 144 13.77 8.53 -34.32
C ALA A 144 12.47 9.12 -33.72
N HIS A 145 11.46 8.27 -33.49
CA HIS A 145 10.16 8.68 -32.95
C HIS A 145 9.97 8.26 -31.50
N GLU A 146 10.71 7.26 -31.03
CA GLU A 146 10.52 6.59 -29.73
C GLU A 146 11.48 7.07 -28.63
N LEU A 147 12.47 7.92 -28.95
CA LEU A 147 13.45 8.43 -27.98
C LEU A 147 13.26 9.92 -27.68
N PRO A 148 13.39 10.35 -26.40
CA PRO A 148 13.28 11.76 -26.02
C PRO A 148 14.52 12.57 -26.43
N LEU A 149 14.37 13.89 -26.51
CA LEU A 149 15.49 14.81 -26.71
C LEU A 149 16.31 14.97 -25.41
N LEU A 150 17.52 14.38 -25.36
CA LEU A 150 18.34 14.34 -24.15
C LEU A 150 18.87 15.69 -23.68
N THR A 151 19.00 16.68 -24.57
CA THR A 151 19.39 18.04 -24.19
C THR A 151 18.35 18.73 -23.30
N GLU A 152 17.12 18.21 -23.26
CA GLU A 152 16.04 18.64 -22.37
C GLU A 152 15.73 17.63 -21.25
N ALA A 153 16.54 16.57 -21.07
CA ALA A 153 16.31 15.55 -20.03
C ALA A 153 16.32 16.11 -18.60
N TRP A 154 16.96 17.26 -18.37
CA TRP A 154 16.92 17.99 -17.10
C TRP A 154 15.49 18.40 -16.67
N ALA A 155 14.54 18.51 -17.60
CA ALA A 155 13.17 18.89 -17.33
C ALA A 155 12.34 17.74 -16.74
N TRP A 156 12.79 16.50 -16.98
CA TRP A 156 12.04 15.28 -16.75
C TRP A 156 12.50 14.50 -15.51
N ALA A 157 13.25 15.18 -14.63
CA ALA A 157 13.76 14.66 -13.37
C ALA A 157 13.62 15.71 -12.27
N HIS A 158 13.23 15.29 -11.07
CA HIS A 158 13.21 16.15 -9.88
C HIS A 158 13.34 15.31 -8.60
N ALA A 159 13.86 15.92 -7.54
CA ALA A 159 13.79 15.34 -6.20
C ALA A 159 12.60 15.92 -5.45
N GLN A 160 11.98 15.09 -4.61
CA GLN A 160 10.86 15.46 -3.76
C GLN A 160 11.27 15.36 -2.30
N VAL A 161 11.01 16.42 -1.53
CA VAL A 161 11.25 16.47 -0.09
C VAL A 161 9.97 16.88 0.62
N THR A 162 9.60 16.12 1.65
CA THR A 162 8.39 16.37 2.43
C THR A 162 8.74 17.05 3.74
N CYS A 163 8.53 18.37 3.87
CA CYS A 163 8.81 19.16 5.07
C CYS A 163 7.85 20.34 5.23
N ASP A 164 7.80 20.99 6.39
CA ASP A 164 6.81 22.05 6.63
C ASP A 164 7.30 23.41 6.13
N THR A 165 8.62 23.65 6.14
CA THR A 165 9.21 24.90 5.65
C THR A 165 10.41 24.64 4.74
N GLN A 166 10.72 25.60 3.85
CA GLN A 166 11.86 25.51 2.93
C GLN A 166 13.20 25.39 3.68
N ALA A 167 13.33 26.03 4.84
CA ALA A 167 14.55 26.00 5.65
C ALA A 167 14.90 24.58 6.13
N GLN A 168 13.91 23.69 6.27
CA GLN A 168 14.10 22.32 6.74
C GLN A 168 14.58 21.36 5.65
N ILE A 169 14.67 21.77 4.37
CA ILE A 169 14.97 20.86 3.26
C ILE A 169 16.33 20.21 3.43
N ALA A 170 17.38 21.00 3.74
CA ALA A 170 18.73 20.48 3.91
C ALA A 170 18.83 19.46 5.06
N ASP A 171 18.23 19.79 6.21
CA ASP A 171 18.20 18.90 7.36
C ASP A 171 17.40 17.63 7.07
N THR A 172 16.27 17.74 6.34
CA THR A 172 15.44 16.58 5.97
C THR A 172 16.20 15.63 5.06
N LEU A 173 16.89 16.15 4.03
CA LEU A 173 17.77 15.35 3.16
C LEU A 173 18.85 14.62 3.98
N ALA A 174 19.48 15.31 4.94
CA ALA A 174 20.55 14.74 5.74
C ALA A 174 20.08 13.78 6.85
N THR A 175 18.82 13.87 7.30
CA THR A 175 18.39 13.22 8.55
C THR A 175 17.14 12.35 8.47
N ALA A 176 16.32 12.46 7.42
CA ALA A 176 15.05 11.77 7.27
C ALA A 176 14.90 11.18 5.85
N PRO A 177 15.62 10.09 5.53
CA PRO A 177 15.62 9.48 4.19
C PRO A 177 14.27 8.87 3.79
N ASP A 178 13.36 8.65 4.74
CA ASP A 178 11.98 8.21 4.53
C ASP A 178 11.07 9.33 3.99
N ARG A 179 11.53 10.59 4.01
CA ARG A 179 10.79 11.78 3.57
C ARG A 179 11.32 12.36 2.26
N THR A 180 12.22 11.64 1.60
CA THR A 180 12.91 12.09 0.39
C THR A 180 12.92 10.99 -0.66
N ILE A 181 12.65 11.37 -1.91
CA ILE A 181 12.72 10.49 -3.08
C ILE A 181 13.20 11.30 -4.28
N SER A 182 13.58 10.63 -5.36
CA SER A 182 13.67 11.26 -6.68
C SER A 182 12.71 10.61 -7.67
N ARG A 183 12.37 11.34 -8.73
CA ARG A 183 11.44 10.87 -9.75
C ARG A 183 11.94 11.20 -11.14
N LEU A 184 11.85 10.21 -12.03
CA LEU A 184 12.00 10.38 -13.46
C LEU A 184 10.64 10.26 -14.14
N VAL A 185 10.36 11.14 -15.10
CA VAL A 185 9.10 11.21 -15.84
C VAL A 185 9.38 10.98 -17.32
N ALA A 186 8.66 10.07 -17.96
CA ALA A 186 8.71 9.94 -19.41
C ALA A 186 7.61 10.81 -20.01
N ALA A 187 7.98 11.94 -20.64
CA ALA A 187 7.06 12.88 -21.26
C ALA A 187 6.42 12.36 -22.57
N ARG A 188 6.20 11.05 -22.67
CA ARG A 188 5.63 10.38 -23.83
C ARG A 188 4.11 10.56 -23.85
N ARG A 189 3.56 10.96 -25.00
CA ARG A 189 2.14 10.86 -25.29
C ARG A 189 1.76 9.40 -25.50
N LEU A 190 1.02 8.83 -24.57
CA LEU A 190 0.49 7.49 -24.72
C LEU A 190 -0.77 7.51 -25.60
N LEU A 191 -0.95 6.46 -26.38
CA LEU A 191 -2.16 6.23 -27.16
C LEU A 191 -3.05 5.20 -26.45
N PRO A 192 -4.39 5.30 -26.53
CA PRO A 192 -5.29 4.29 -25.98
C PRO A 192 -5.08 2.91 -26.60
N ASP A 193 -5.37 1.86 -25.82
CA ASP A 193 -5.35 0.45 -26.26
C ASP A 193 -4.02 0.00 -26.91
N ARG A 194 -2.90 0.55 -26.43
CA ARG A 194 -1.54 0.20 -26.89
C ARG A 194 -0.72 -0.40 -25.76
N ARG A 195 0.19 -1.30 -26.13
CA ARG A 195 1.16 -1.87 -25.20
C ARG A 195 2.48 -1.11 -25.27
N TYR A 196 3.06 -0.83 -24.12
CA TYR A 196 4.29 -0.08 -23.96
C TYR A 196 5.29 -0.84 -23.10
N LEU A 197 6.56 -0.60 -23.38
CA LEU A 197 7.71 -1.02 -22.59
C LEU A 197 8.40 0.22 -22.02
N ALA A 198 8.46 0.31 -20.70
CA ALA A 198 9.21 1.34 -20.01
C ALA A 198 10.60 0.83 -19.65
N CYS A 199 11.63 1.63 -19.92
CA CYS A 199 13.03 1.29 -19.72
C CYS A 199 13.76 2.45 -19.04
N LEU A 200 14.44 2.14 -17.93
CA LEU A 200 15.37 3.05 -17.30
C LEU A 200 16.76 2.88 -17.93
N VAL A 201 17.26 3.92 -18.59
CA VAL A 201 18.48 3.86 -19.42
C VAL A 201 19.46 4.99 -19.08
N PRO A 202 20.77 4.83 -19.35
CA PRO A 202 21.73 5.91 -19.19
C PRO A 202 21.57 6.98 -20.29
N THR A 203 21.80 8.25 -19.95
CA THR A 203 21.70 9.39 -20.87
C THR A 203 23.03 9.77 -21.53
N TYR A 204 24.15 9.27 -21.02
CA TYR A 204 25.49 9.58 -21.54
C TYR A 204 26.06 8.38 -22.29
N HIS A 205 26.81 8.66 -23.36
CA HIS A 205 27.40 7.64 -24.22
C HIS A 205 28.30 6.66 -23.45
N ALA A 206 29.09 7.17 -22.49
CA ALA A 206 29.93 6.32 -21.63
C ALA A 206 29.14 5.25 -20.86
N GLY A 207 27.92 5.57 -20.41
CA GLY A 207 27.06 4.59 -19.73
C GLY A 207 26.47 3.56 -20.70
N VAL A 208 26.19 3.96 -21.94
CA VAL A 208 25.76 3.02 -23.00
C VAL A 208 26.87 2.02 -23.31
N VAL A 209 28.08 2.50 -23.58
CA VAL A 209 29.26 1.66 -23.85
C VAL A 209 29.51 0.67 -22.70
N ALA A 210 29.49 1.15 -21.45
CA ALA A 210 29.65 0.29 -20.28
C ALA A 210 28.55 -0.79 -20.18
N GLY A 211 27.29 -0.39 -20.34
CA GLY A 211 26.15 -1.31 -20.24
C GLY A 211 26.07 -2.32 -21.39
N LEU A 212 26.64 -2.02 -22.56
CA LEU A 212 26.78 -2.98 -23.67
C LEU A 212 27.96 -3.94 -23.47
N GLY A 213 28.76 -3.77 -22.41
CA GLY A 213 29.92 -4.60 -22.07
C GLY A 213 31.22 -4.17 -22.74
N GLU A 214 31.21 -3.05 -23.44
CA GLU A 214 32.38 -2.44 -24.08
C GLU A 214 33.23 -1.67 -23.06
N ASP A 215 34.39 -1.14 -23.48
CA ASP A 215 35.30 -0.40 -22.60
C ASP A 215 35.12 1.13 -22.75
N PRO A 216 34.60 1.83 -21.72
CA PRO A 216 34.44 3.28 -21.76
C PRO A 216 35.75 4.06 -21.84
N GLU A 217 36.89 3.46 -21.48
CA GLU A 217 38.20 4.11 -21.59
C GLU A 217 38.64 4.29 -23.05
N ALA A 218 38.04 3.55 -23.98
CA ALA A 218 38.26 3.71 -25.41
C ALA A 218 37.59 4.98 -25.97
N ILE A 219 36.72 5.66 -25.21
CA ILE A 219 36.03 6.86 -25.66
C ILE A 219 37.01 8.04 -25.69
N PRO A 220 37.17 8.75 -26.82
CA PRO A 220 38.03 9.92 -26.89
C PRO A 220 37.63 10.98 -25.85
N ALA A 221 38.61 11.62 -25.21
CA ALA A 221 38.37 12.64 -24.18
C ALA A 221 37.41 13.77 -24.64
N ALA A 222 37.46 14.12 -25.93
CA ALA A 222 36.58 15.13 -26.53
C ALA A 222 35.10 14.73 -26.54
N SER A 223 34.81 13.43 -26.60
CA SER A 223 33.44 12.84 -26.64
C SER A 223 33.04 12.17 -25.32
N ALA A 224 33.90 12.24 -24.31
CA ALA A 224 33.71 11.55 -23.04
C ALA A 224 32.47 12.01 -22.25
N ARG A 225 31.88 13.15 -22.62
CA ARG A 225 30.67 13.71 -22.02
C ARG A 225 29.48 13.79 -22.97
N ASP A 226 29.61 13.19 -24.14
CA ASP A 226 28.55 13.19 -25.13
C ASP A 226 27.31 12.45 -24.60
N LEU A 227 26.15 12.97 -24.97
CA LEU A 227 24.88 12.30 -24.70
C LEU A 227 24.79 11.04 -25.54
N ALA A 228 24.07 10.05 -25.03
CA ALA A 228 23.94 8.73 -25.65
C ALA A 228 23.33 8.80 -27.05
N TRP A 229 22.49 9.81 -27.33
CA TRP A 229 21.93 10.05 -28.64
C TRP A 229 21.56 11.52 -28.88
N SER A 230 21.35 11.85 -30.14
CA SER A 230 20.85 13.14 -30.62
C SER A 230 19.86 12.94 -31.76
N ALA A 231 19.25 14.01 -32.26
CA ALA A 231 18.30 13.94 -33.39
C ALA A 231 18.93 13.40 -34.68
N THR A 232 20.26 13.43 -34.82
CA THR A 232 20.99 12.98 -36.01
C THR A 232 21.84 11.74 -35.77
N ALA A 233 21.96 11.27 -34.52
CA ALA A 233 22.74 10.10 -34.15
C ALA A 233 21.95 9.30 -33.12
N LEU A 234 21.29 8.23 -33.57
CA LEU A 234 20.42 7.38 -32.77
C LEU A 234 21.10 6.04 -32.46
N PRO A 235 20.86 5.45 -31.27
CA PRO A 235 21.47 4.19 -30.88
C PRO A 235 20.65 3.02 -31.42
N ALA A 236 21.32 1.96 -31.86
CA ALA A 236 20.66 0.70 -32.26
C ALA A 236 20.38 -0.21 -31.06
N GLU A 237 21.24 -0.18 -30.05
CA GLU A 237 21.06 -0.90 -28.79
C GLU A 237 21.22 0.06 -27.60
N LEU A 238 20.42 -0.16 -26.55
CA LEU A 238 20.49 0.56 -25.29
C LEU A 238 20.53 -0.42 -24.11
N PRO A 239 21.44 -0.24 -23.14
CA PRO A 239 21.36 -0.95 -21.88
C PRO A 239 20.16 -0.45 -21.06
N VAL A 240 19.50 -1.38 -20.39
CA VAL A 240 18.31 -1.14 -19.58
C VAL A 240 18.57 -1.66 -18.17
N TYR A 241 18.55 -0.74 -17.20
CA TYR A 241 18.82 -1.05 -15.80
C TYR A 241 17.58 -1.51 -15.04
N TYR A 242 16.40 -1.10 -15.50
CA TYR A 242 15.11 -1.53 -14.97
C TYR A 242 14.04 -1.42 -16.06
N THR A 243 13.11 -2.38 -16.12
CA THR A 243 12.05 -2.39 -17.14
C THR A 243 10.75 -2.99 -16.63
N TRP A 244 9.64 -2.52 -17.18
CA TRP A 244 8.31 -3.12 -17.02
C TRP A 244 7.46 -2.84 -18.25
N SER A 245 6.42 -3.65 -18.46
CA SER A 245 5.45 -3.44 -19.54
C SER A 245 4.09 -3.03 -18.98
N PHE A 246 3.28 -2.34 -19.77
CA PHE A 246 1.89 -2.02 -19.46
C PHE A 246 1.09 -1.81 -20.75
N THR A 247 -0.23 -1.87 -20.64
CA THR A 247 -1.17 -1.59 -21.72
C THR A 247 -2.09 -0.47 -21.28
N THR A 248 -2.28 0.53 -22.14
CA THR A 248 -3.23 1.61 -21.92
C THR A 248 -4.65 1.14 -22.18
N GLY A 249 -5.61 1.67 -21.44
CA GLY A 249 -7.03 1.41 -21.68
C GLY A 249 -7.70 2.54 -22.46
N GLU A 250 -9.04 2.56 -22.42
CA GLU A 250 -9.85 3.64 -22.95
C GLU A 250 -9.42 5.01 -22.38
N ALA A 251 -9.34 6.01 -23.26
CA ALA A 251 -9.09 7.40 -22.86
C ALA A 251 -10.17 7.90 -21.89
N GLY A 252 -9.77 8.73 -20.94
CA GLY A 252 -10.67 9.34 -19.98
C GLY A 252 -10.01 9.54 -18.62
N ASP A 253 -10.05 10.79 -18.16
CA ASP A 253 -9.60 11.17 -16.83
C ASP A 253 -10.59 10.73 -15.73
N ILE A 254 -10.13 10.80 -14.48
CA ILE A 254 -10.91 10.45 -13.29
C ILE A 254 -12.17 11.30 -13.17
N GLU A 255 -12.11 12.57 -13.60
CA GLU A 255 -13.28 13.45 -13.66
C GLU A 255 -14.37 12.88 -14.58
N SER A 256 -14.02 12.51 -15.81
CA SER A 256 -14.95 11.93 -16.79
C SER A 256 -15.57 10.63 -16.29
N MET A 257 -14.76 9.78 -15.63
CA MET A 257 -15.26 8.55 -15.01
C MET A 257 -16.21 8.84 -13.84
N LEU A 258 -15.90 9.81 -12.99
CA LEU A 258 -16.75 10.20 -11.86
C LEU A 258 -18.06 10.83 -12.33
N ARG A 259 -18.06 11.57 -13.45
CA ARG A 259 -19.26 12.14 -14.06
C ARG A 259 -20.20 11.09 -14.64
N ARG A 260 -19.70 9.90 -15.00
CA ARG A 260 -20.50 8.76 -15.43
C ARG A 260 -21.21 8.05 -14.28
N LEU A 261 -20.77 8.24 -13.03
CA LEU A 261 -21.37 7.57 -11.88
C LEU A 261 -22.83 7.96 -11.72
N GLY A 262 -23.70 6.96 -11.78
CA GLY A 262 -25.13 7.10 -11.56
C GLY A 262 -25.65 6.24 -10.41
N PRO A 263 -26.86 6.54 -9.90
CA PRO A 263 -27.56 5.64 -8.99
C PRO A 263 -27.82 4.29 -9.69
N ALA A 264 -27.82 3.21 -8.92
CA ALA A 264 -28.20 1.90 -9.44
C ALA A 264 -29.62 1.93 -10.03
N PRO A 265 -29.90 1.17 -11.11
CA PRO A 265 -31.29 0.95 -11.54
C PRO A 265 -32.10 0.34 -10.38
N ALA A 266 -33.43 0.51 -10.45
CA ALA A 266 -34.33 -0.20 -9.54
C ALA A 266 -33.98 -1.69 -9.55
N PRO A 267 -33.95 -2.36 -8.39
CA PRO A 267 -33.68 -3.79 -8.35
C PRO A 267 -34.72 -4.49 -9.23
N ALA A 268 -34.29 -5.27 -10.22
CA ALA A 268 -35.19 -6.30 -10.72
C ALA A 268 -35.46 -7.29 -9.60
N ASP A 269 -36.60 -7.98 -9.67
CA ASP A 269 -36.96 -9.11 -8.81
C ASP A 269 -36.06 -10.34 -9.06
N ALA A 270 -34.80 -10.14 -9.43
CA ALA A 270 -33.79 -11.15 -9.67
C ALA A 270 -33.44 -11.86 -8.36
N ARG A 271 -34.28 -12.83 -8.01
CA ARG A 271 -34.08 -13.76 -6.90
C ARG A 271 -33.04 -14.79 -7.30
N ARG A 272 -32.14 -15.12 -6.37
CA ARG A 272 -31.18 -16.20 -6.56
C ARG A 272 -31.70 -17.44 -5.84
N PRO A 273 -32.13 -18.49 -6.55
CA PRO A 273 -32.64 -19.69 -5.89
C PRO A 273 -31.49 -20.40 -5.16
N LEU A 274 -31.73 -20.71 -3.90
CA LEU A 274 -30.93 -21.59 -3.05
C LEU A 274 -31.70 -22.90 -2.89
N ALA A 275 -31.17 -23.96 -3.50
CA ALA A 275 -31.71 -25.30 -3.36
C ALA A 275 -31.16 -25.97 -2.09
N LEU A 276 -32.06 -26.31 -1.17
CA LEU A 276 -31.76 -26.98 0.09
C LEU A 276 -32.19 -28.44 0.01
N ARG A 277 -31.28 -29.36 0.34
CA ARG A 277 -31.62 -30.78 0.48
C ARG A 277 -31.83 -31.10 1.95
N LEU A 278 -33.04 -31.50 2.31
CA LEU A 278 -33.40 -31.95 3.66
C LEU A 278 -33.19 -33.46 3.77
N ALA A 279 -32.87 -33.95 4.97
CA ALA A 279 -32.72 -35.38 5.20
C ALA A 279 -34.07 -36.11 5.02
N GLY A 280 -34.09 -37.19 4.22
CA GLY A 280 -35.29 -38.01 3.97
C GLY A 280 -36.19 -37.55 2.82
N GLY A 281 -35.80 -36.53 2.04
CA GLY A 281 -36.52 -36.10 0.83
C GLY A 281 -35.62 -35.99 -0.40
N ASP A 282 -36.04 -36.57 -1.52
CA ASP A 282 -35.31 -36.48 -2.80
C ASP A 282 -35.48 -35.12 -3.52
N THR A 283 -36.54 -34.39 -3.21
CA THR A 283 -36.83 -33.09 -3.85
C THR A 283 -36.16 -31.95 -3.08
N PRO A 284 -35.29 -31.15 -3.74
CA PRO A 284 -34.71 -29.96 -3.11
C PRO A 284 -35.78 -28.91 -2.85
N VAL A 285 -35.77 -28.34 -1.65
CA VAL A 285 -36.59 -27.20 -1.27
C VAL A 285 -35.88 -25.92 -1.73
N VAL A 286 -36.54 -25.09 -2.52
CA VAL A 286 -35.95 -23.85 -3.03
C VAL A 286 -36.37 -22.66 -2.16
N VAL A 287 -35.40 -21.88 -1.70
CA VAL A 287 -35.60 -20.57 -1.06
C VAL A 287 -34.83 -19.49 -1.80
N ASP A 288 -35.13 -18.22 -1.54
CA ASP A 288 -34.38 -17.12 -2.13
C ASP A 288 -33.13 -16.79 -1.30
N TRP A 289 -31.96 -16.76 -1.93
CA TRP A 289 -30.71 -16.36 -1.32
C TRP A 289 -30.75 -14.88 -0.92
N GLN A 290 -30.53 -14.61 0.37
CA GLN A 290 -30.37 -13.27 0.92
C GLN A 290 -28.88 -12.98 1.17
N PRO A 291 -28.27 -12.04 0.43
CA PRO A 291 -26.87 -11.67 0.58
C PRO A 291 -26.62 -10.81 1.84
N PRO A 292 -25.37 -10.78 2.35
CA PRO A 292 -24.98 -9.93 3.48
C PRO A 292 -25.09 -8.44 3.19
N LEU A 293 -24.92 -8.02 1.93
CA LEU A 293 -25.17 -6.64 1.52
C LEU A 293 -26.55 -6.54 0.90
N ARG A 294 -27.42 -5.70 1.46
CA ARG A 294 -28.83 -5.53 1.04
C ARG A 294 -29.11 -4.13 0.55
N ARG A 295 -30.07 -3.99 -0.38
CA ARG A 295 -30.64 -2.70 -0.77
C ARG A 295 -31.84 -2.38 0.12
N PRO A 296 -31.99 -1.16 0.67
CA PRO A 296 -33.12 -0.86 1.56
C PRO A 296 -34.50 -0.95 0.91
N GLN A 297 -34.62 -0.71 -0.39
CA GLN A 297 -35.88 -0.87 -1.13
C GLN A 297 -36.15 -2.31 -1.63
N GLN A 298 -35.29 -3.28 -1.32
CA GLN A 298 -35.51 -4.67 -1.74
C GLN A 298 -36.60 -5.30 -0.86
N ALA A 299 -37.62 -5.88 -1.50
CA ALA A 299 -38.72 -6.54 -0.79
C ALA A 299 -38.18 -7.60 0.18
N SER A 300 -38.61 -7.52 1.44
CA SER A 300 -38.26 -8.52 2.46
C SER A 300 -38.99 -9.83 2.15
N VAL A 301 -38.23 -10.84 1.72
CA VAL A 301 -38.74 -12.21 1.60
C VAL A 301 -38.84 -12.80 3.00
N ASP A 302 -39.93 -13.51 3.31
CA ASP A 302 -40.07 -14.22 4.58
C ASP A 302 -38.84 -15.10 4.84
N PRO A 303 -38.00 -14.78 5.84
CA PRO A 303 -36.78 -15.54 6.10
C PRO A 303 -37.09 -16.94 6.66
N ARG A 304 -38.32 -17.21 7.07
CA ARG A 304 -38.72 -18.45 7.78
C ARG A 304 -40.03 -19.04 7.22
N PRO A 305 -40.05 -19.51 5.97
CA PRO A 305 -41.24 -20.17 5.43
C PRO A 305 -41.64 -21.37 6.31
N ALA A 306 -42.87 -21.37 6.82
CA ALA A 306 -43.32 -22.27 7.88
C ALA A 306 -43.09 -23.77 7.57
N ALA A 307 -43.37 -24.19 6.33
CA ALA A 307 -43.16 -25.57 5.87
C ALA A 307 -41.69 -26.01 5.94
N ILE A 308 -40.76 -25.10 5.60
CA ILE A 308 -39.32 -25.38 5.58
C ILE A 308 -38.78 -25.46 7.01
N VAL A 309 -39.20 -24.51 7.86
CA VAL A 309 -38.85 -24.51 9.29
C VAL A 309 -39.33 -25.81 9.96
N ALA A 310 -40.54 -26.27 9.66
CA ALA A 310 -41.07 -27.53 10.17
C ALA A 310 -40.24 -28.74 9.69
N GLY A 311 -39.85 -28.78 8.41
CA GLY A 311 -39.00 -29.83 7.85
C GLY A 311 -37.60 -29.86 8.49
N ILE A 312 -36.95 -28.70 8.66
CA ILE A 312 -35.65 -28.61 9.33
C ILE A 312 -35.77 -29.04 10.80
N ARG A 313 -36.83 -28.61 11.49
CA ARG A 313 -37.09 -28.99 12.89
C ARG A 313 -37.25 -30.51 13.03
N ALA A 314 -37.98 -31.16 12.13
CA ALA A 314 -38.11 -32.62 12.11
C ALA A 314 -36.76 -33.32 11.88
N ALA A 315 -35.93 -32.80 10.98
CA ALA A 315 -34.60 -33.36 10.70
C ALA A 315 -33.58 -33.18 11.85
N LEU A 316 -33.78 -32.17 12.71
CA LEU A 316 -32.94 -31.92 13.89
C LEU A 316 -33.47 -32.59 15.17
N ALA A 317 -34.65 -33.21 15.11
CA ALA A 317 -35.21 -33.91 16.26
C ALA A 317 -34.29 -35.08 16.69
N PRO A 318 -34.12 -35.31 18.00
CA PRO A 318 -33.35 -36.45 18.47
C PRO A 318 -33.96 -37.75 17.96
N GLY A 319 -33.12 -38.69 17.54
CA GLY A 319 -33.56 -40.00 17.08
C GLY A 319 -34.26 -40.77 18.21
N THR A 320 -35.31 -41.51 17.86
CA THR A 320 -36.15 -42.27 18.81
C THR A 320 -35.73 -43.74 18.97
N GLY A 321 -34.62 -44.17 18.35
CA GLY A 321 -34.11 -45.55 18.42
C GLY A 321 -33.00 -45.75 19.45
N ASP A 322 -32.77 -47.00 19.88
CA ASP A 322 -31.79 -47.41 20.89
C ASP A 322 -30.30 -47.30 20.47
N GLY A 323 -29.99 -46.65 19.35
CA GLY A 323 -28.62 -46.51 18.82
C GLY A 323 -28.23 -45.07 18.47
N PRO A 324 -26.92 -44.77 18.32
CA PRO A 324 -26.46 -43.43 17.94
C PRO A 324 -26.94 -43.06 16.53
N VAL A 325 -27.88 -42.12 16.43
CA VAL A 325 -28.38 -41.61 15.15
C VAL A 325 -27.49 -40.45 14.67
N VAL A 326 -26.86 -40.62 13.50
CA VAL A 326 -26.12 -39.55 12.83
C VAL A 326 -27.12 -38.66 12.09
N GLY A 327 -27.35 -37.46 12.61
CA GLY A 327 -28.19 -36.43 12.00
C GLY A 327 -27.38 -35.23 11.48
N PRO A 328 -28.05 -34.26 10.83
CA PRO A 328 -27.44 -32.99 10.47
C PRO A 328 -26.79 -32.30 11.69
N PRO A 329 -25.68 -31.57 11.52
CA PRO A 329 -24.99 -30.94 12.65
C PRO A 329 -25.89 -29.87 13.30
N PHE A 330 -25.90 -29.84 14.63
CA PHE A 330 -26.45 -28.70 15.36
C PHE A 330 -25.40 -27.58 15.39
N LEU A 331 -25.75 -26.43 14.82
CA LEU A 331 -24.86 -25.27 14.77
C LEU A 331 -24.92 -24.51 16.09
N GLY A 332 -23.78 -24.08 16.61
CA GLY A 332 -23.66 -23.40 17.90
C GLY A 332 -23.43 -24.32 19.11
N GLU A 333 -23.36 -25.63 18.91
CA GLU A 333 -23.25 -26.66 19.97
C GLU A 333 -22.11 -26.42 21.00
N PRO A 334 -20.90 -25.96 20.63
CA PRO A 334 -19.85 -25.73 21.62
C PRO A 334 -20.19 -24.66 22.66
N TRP A 335 -20.99 -23.66 22.28
CA TRP A 335 -21.23 -22.46 23.09
C TRP A 335 -22.53 -22.49 23.89
N VAL A 336 -23.43 -23.45 23.63
CA VAL A 336 -24.73 -23.54 24.28
C VAL A 336 -24.93 -24.93 24.90
N ALA A 337 -25.47 -24.97 26.11
CA ALA A 337 -25.85 -26.22 26.75
C ALA A 337 -27.19 -26.73 26.17
N GLY A 338 -27.17 -27.91 25.57
CA GLY A 338 -28.35 -28.54 24.97
C GLY A 338 -28.67 -28.09 23.55
N ARG A 339 -29.62 -28.78 22.91
CA ARG A 339 -30.03 -28.55 21.50
C ARG A 339 -31.43 -27.95 21.43
N ALA A 340 -31.65 -26.82 22.13
CA ALA A 340 -32.94 -26.15 22.14
C ALA A 340 -33.28 -25.56 20.76
N LEU A 341 -34.53 -25.72 20.34
CA LEU A 341 -35.08 -25.19 19.08
C LEU A 341 -36.13 -24.10 19.30
N ASP A 342 -36.36 -23.69 20.56
CA ASP A 342 -37.30 -22.65 20.95
C ASP A 342 -36.73 -21.78 22.09
N PRO A 343 -37.13 -20.50 22.19
CA PRO A 343 -37.93 -19.78 21.21
C PRO A 343 -37.13 -19.46 19.94
N ILE A 344 -37.77 -19.49 18.77
CA ILE A 344 -37.11 -19.20 17.48
C ILE A 344 -36.52 -17.77 17.37
N THR A 345 -36.84 -16.89 18.32
CA THR A 345 -36.27 -15.55 18.45
C THR A 345 -34.86 -15.52 19.02
N ALA A 346 -34.45 -16.57 19.73
CA ALA A 346 -33.07 -16.73 20.22
C ALA A 346 -32.12 -17.11 19.08
N TRP A 347 -30.85 -16.70 19.19
CA TRP A 347 -29.89 -16.85 18.09
C TRP A 347 -29.64 -18.31 17.70
N THR A 348 -29.61 -19.27 18.63
CA THR A 348 -29.30 -20.68 18.32
C THR A 348 -30.45 -21.39 17.60
N PRO A 349 -31.71 -21.30 18.09
CA PRO A 349 -32.88 -21.70 17.30
C PRO A 349 -32.96 -21.00 15.94
N ALA A 350 -32.75 -19.68 15.89
CA ALA A 350 -32.79 -18.91 14.64
C ALA A 350 -31.71 -19.39 13.66
N LEU A 351 -30.48 -19.62 14.12
CA LEU A 351 -29.36 -20.12 13.32
C LEU A 351 -29.66 -21.48 12.69
N ASN A 352 -30.29 -22.38 13.46
CA ASN A 352 -30.54 -23.74 13.00
C ASN A 352 -31.81 -23.86 12.15
N LEU A 353 -32.87 -23.11 12.45
CA LEU A 353 -34.18 -23.23 11.82
C LEU A 353 -34.41 -22.24 10.66
N THR A 354 -33.67 -21.13 10.62
CA THR A 354 -33.75 -20.17 9.50
C THR A 354 -32.89 -20.70 8.35
N PRO A 355 -33.48 -21.03 7.19
CA PRO A 355 -32.73 -21.64 6.09
C PRO A 355 -31.51 -20.83 5.66
N MET A 356 -31.65 -19.50 5.59
CA MET A 356 -30.56 -18.59 5.22
C MET A 356 -29.43 -18.54 6.24
N ALA A 357 -29.74 -18.50 7.54
CA ALA A 357 -28.72 -18.50 8.58
C ALA A 357 -27.94 -19.82 8.58
N ARG A 358 -28.65 -20.95 8.41
CA ARG A 358 -28.03 -22.26 8.31
C ARG A 358 -27.11 -22.39 7.08
N ALA A 359 -27.54 -21.85 5.94
CA ALA A 359 -26.73 -21.82 4.73
C ALA A 359 -25.49 -20.92 4.87
N ALA A 360 -25.62 -19.74 5.49
CA ALA A 360 -24.49 -18.84 5.77
C ALA A 360 -23.44 -19.51 6.67
N ALA A 361 -23.88 -20.20 7.73
CA ALA A 361 -23.00 -20.99 8.57
C ALA A 361 -22.33 -22.15 7.81
N GLY A 362 -23.06 -22.81 6.91
CA GLY A 362 -22.52 -23.82 6.00
C GLY A 362 -21.38 -23.28 5.14
N LEU A 363 -21.57 -22.11 4.51
CA LEU A 363 -20.51 -21.45 3.72
C LEU A 363 -19.28 -21.11 4.56
N GLY A 364 -19.47 -20.65 5.80
CA GLY A 364 -18.37 -20.40 6.72
C GLY A 364 -17.58 -21.67 7.04
N ALA A 365 -18.26 -22.79 7.24
CA ALA A 365 -17.64 -24.09 7.44
C ALA A 365 -16.89 -24.58 6.18
N ASP A 366 -17.50 -24.46 5.00
CA ASP A 366 -16.89 -24.88 3.74
C ASP A 366 -15.60 -24.11 3.43
N LEU A 367 -15.57 -22.80 3.72
CA LEU A 367 -14.36 -21.98 3.60
C LEU A 367 -13.23 -22.54 4.48
N VAL A 368 -13.55 -22.93 5.71
CA VAL A 368 -12.55 -23.49 6.64
C VAL A 368 -12.04 -24.85 6.15
N ARG A 369 -12.91 -25.74 5.67
CA ARG A 369 -12.50 -27.05 5.12
C ARG A 369 -11.50 -26.91 3.97
N GLU A 370 -11.71 -25.93 3.10
CA GLU A 370 -10.84 -25.73 1.94
C GLU A 370 -9.46 -25.22 2.29
N ARG A 371 -9.35 -24.40 3.35
CA ARG A 371 -8.09 -23.83 3.81
C ARG A 371 -7.57 -24.49 5.08
N GLN A 372 -8.08 -25.67 5.43
CA GLN A 372 -7.83 -26.31 6.71
C GLN A 372 -6.33 -26.46 7.02
N GLU A 373 -5.51 -26.82 6.03
CA GLU A 373 -4.08 -27.04 6.25
C GLU A 373 -3.35 -25.73 6.58
N GLU A 374 -3.67 -24.65 5.86
CA GLU A 374 -3.08 -23.32 6.09
C GLU A 374 -3.52 -22.75 7.44
N LEU A 375 -4.81 -22.86 7.76
CA LEU A 375 -5.38 -22.36 9.02
C LEU A 375 -4.82 -23.12 10.23
N VAL A 376 -4.73 -24.44 10.15
CA VAL A 376 -4.15 -25.29 11.21
C VAL A 376 -2.66 -25.02 11.36
N ALA A 377 -1.91 -24.83 10.27
CA ALA A 377 -0.49 -24.47 10.33
C ALA A 377 -0.27 -23.12 11.06
N ALA A 378 -1.05 -22.09 10.72
CA ALA A 378 -0.98 -20.80 11.41
C ALA A 378 -1.29 -20.92 12.92
N ILE A 379 -2.22 -21.79 13.29
CA ILE A 379 -2.58 -22.04 14.69
C ILE A 379 -1.49 -22.83 15.43
N TRP A 380 -0.82 -23.77 14.77
CA TRP A 380 0.35 -24.47 15.34
C TRP A 380 1.48 -23.49 15.69
N GLU A 381 1.75 -22.50 14.84
CA GLU A 381 2.74 -21.46 15.14
C GLU A 381 2.35 -20.64 16.38
N GLN A 382 1.07 -20.27 16.50
CA GLN A 382 0.55 -19.59 17.70
C GLN A 382 0.67 -20.47 18.94
N PHE A 383 0.37 -21.76 18.83
CA PHE A 383 0.47 -22.70 19.93
C PHE A 383 1.92 -22.90 20.40
N ALA A 384 2.88 -22.96 19.48
CA ALA A 384 4.30 -23.01 19.80
C ALA A 384 4.76 -21.77 20.57
N ALA A 385 4.32 -20.58 20.15
CA ALA A 385 4.59 -19.32 20.87
C ALA A 385 3.94 -19.30 22.26
N TYR A 386 2.69 -19.77 22.37
CA TYR A 386 1.97 -19.89 23.64
C TYR A 386 2.71 -20.80 24.63
N ARG A 387 3.15 -21.98 24.18
CA ARG A 387 3.92 -22.92 25.00
C ARG A 387 5.22 -22.33 25.53
N GLU A 388 5.93 -21.56 24.70
CA GLU A 388 7.16 -20.91 25.13
C GLU A 388 6.88 -19.83 26.18
N ALA A 389 5.84 -19.03 26.02
CA ALA A 389 5.43 -18.04 27.01
C ALA A 389 5.01 -18.69 28.35
N ASP A 390 4.20 -19.75 28.31
CA ASP A 390 3.79 -20.51 29.51
C ASP A 390 5.01 -21.14 30.20
N ARG A 391 5.98 -21.68 29.45
CA ARG A 391 7.24 -22.18 30.00
C ARG A 391 8.01 -21.10 30.75
N GLN A 392 8.14 -19.91 30.18
CA GLN A 392 8.82 -18.78 30.83
C GLN A 392 8.10 -18.32 32.10
N GLN A 393 6.76 -18.26 32.07
CA GLN A 393 5.95 -17.90 33.24
C GLN A 393 6.10 -18.93 34.36
N ARG A 394 6.06 -20.24 34.05
CA ARG A 394 6.29 -21.31 35.04
C ARG A 394 7.69 -21.24 35.64
N LEU A 395 8.71 -20.92 34.83
CA LEU A 395 10.08 -20.73 35.32
C LEU A 395 10.18 -19.52 36.26
N GLN A 396 9.50 -18.41 35.96
CA GLN A 396 9.43 -17.25 36.86
C GLN A 396 8.72 -17.59 38.17
N GLN A 397 7.58 -18.28 38.11
CA GLN A 397 6.86 -18.73 39.31
C GLN A 397 7.72 -19.68 40.15
N LEU A 398 8.42 -20.63 39.52
CA LEU A 398 9.36 -21.51 40.20
C LEU A 398 10.49 -20.71 40.84
N SER A 399 11.07 -19.74 40.13
CA SER A 399 12.11 -18.85 40.67
C SER A 399 11.61 -18.10 41.89
N THR A 400 10.41 -17.53 41.86
CA THR A 400 9.82 -16.83 43.01
C THR A 400 9.55 -17.76 44.19
N ILE A 401 9.05 -18.98 43.95
CA ILE A 401 8.83 -19.97 45.02
C ILE A 401 10.17 -20.39 45.64
N VAL A 402 11.17 -20.72 44.81
CA VAL A 402 12.52 -21.10 45.25
C VAL A 402 13.16 -19.94 46.01
N GLU A 403 13.10 -18.71 45.50
CA GLU A 403 13.62 -17.52 46.15
C GLU A 403 12.98 -17.30 47.52
N ASN A 404 11.64 -17.37 47.62
CA ASN A 404 10.94 -17.23 48.90
C ASN A 404 11.31 -18.34 49.88
N GLN A 405 11.46 -19.58 49.41
CA GLN A 405 11.82 -20.71 50.25
C GLN A 405 13.28 -20.67 50.70
N VAL A 406 14.21 -20.24 49.82
CA VAL A 406 15.62 -19.99 50.15
C VAL A 406 15.74 -18.83 51.13
N LYS A 407 15.03 -17.71 50.90
CA LYS A 407 14.98 -16.56 51.80
C LYS A 407 14.46 -16.95 53.18
N GLY A 408 13.36 -17.71 53.25
CA GLY A 408 12.81 -18.21 54.51
C GLY A 408 13.79 -19.13 55.26
N ARG A 409 14.50 -20.02 54.56
CA ARG A 409 15.52 -20.88 55.17
C ARG A 409 16.76 -20.10 55.62
N LEU A 410 17.21 -19.10 54.84
CA LEU A 410 18.34 -18.24 55.20
C LEU A 410 18.03 -17.36 56.42
N GLN A 411 16.79 -16.90 56.58
CA GLN A 411 16.34 -16.15 57.76
C GLN A 411 16.37 -17.00 59.05
N GLN A 412 16.24 -18.32 58.93
CA GLN A 412 16.26 -19.26 60.06
C GLN A 412 17.63 -19.90 60.30
N ALA A 413 18.60 -19.68 59.41
CA ALA A 413 19.93 -20.27 59.51
C ALA A 413 20.85 -19.47 60.46
N PRO A 414 21.78 -20.13 61.20
CA PRO A 414 22.82 -19.44 61.96
C PRO A 414 23.63 -18.48 61.07
N ILE A 415 24.00 -17.31 61.61
CA ILE A 415 24.67 -16.21 60.88
C ILE A 415 25.91 -16.68 60.09
N GLU A 416 26.67 -17.65 60.63
CA GLU A 416 27.85 -18.22 59.98
C GLU A 416 27.56 -19.08 58.74
N GLN A 417 26.37 -19.66 58.63
CA GLN A 417 25.96 -20.47 57.48
C GLN A 417 25.28 -19.61 56.41
N ALA A 418 24.48 -18.62 56.83
CA ALA A 418 23.88 -17.64 55.91
C ALA A 418 24.95 -16.80 55.19
N SER A 419 26.04 -16.44 55.88
CA SER A 419 27.16 -15.67 55.32
C SER A 419 27.99 -16.43 54.27
N ARG A 420 28.05 -17.77 54.32
CA ARG A 420 28.71 -18.61 53.31
C ARG A 420 27.96 -18.63 51.97
N VAL A 421 26.63 -18.52 51.98
CA VAL A 421 25.79 -18.53 50.78
C VAL A 421 25.72 -17.15 50.13
N LEU A 422 25.72 -16.08 50.93
CA LEU A 422 25.70 -14.68 50.46
C LEU A 422 27.10 -14.11 50.12
N GLY A 423 28.17 -14.83 50.46
CA GLY A 423 29.56 -14.43 50.27
C GLY A 423 29.96 -13.89 48.88
N PRO A 424 29.45 -14.44 47.75
CA PRO A 424 29.82 -13.94 46.43
C PRO A 424 29.17 -12.59 46.05
N VAL A 425 28.18 -12.10 46.79
CA VAL A 425 27.38 -10.90 46.42
C VAL A 425 27.69 -9.68 47.30
N VAL A 426 28.39 -9.86 48.44
CA VAL A 426 28.74 -8.74 49.34
C VAL A 426 30.13 -8.15 49.03
N ALA A 427 30.92 -8.77 48.15
CA ALA A 427 32.24 -8.29 47.77
C ALA A 427 32.24 -7.51 46.43
N GLN A 428 31.48 -6.41 46.34
CA GLN A 428 31.74 -5.36 45.35
C GLN A 428 31.01 -4.05 45.72
N ALA A 429 31.53 -3.37 46.73
CA ALA A 429 31.32 -1.94 46.93
C ALA A 429 32.66 -1.33 47.38
N VAL A 430 33.49 -1.00 46.41
CA VAL A 430 34.64 -0.08 46.60
C VAL A 430 34.31 1.19 45.83
N PRO A 431 34.12 2.33 46.51
CA PRO A 431 34.25 3.64 45.90
C PRO A 431 35.72 4.06 45.87
N ASP A 432 36.11 4.75 44.80
CA ASP A 432 37.37 5.47 44.56
C ASP A 432 38.61 4.67 44.10
N ALA A 433 38.84 4.68 42.77
CA ALA A 433 40.07 5.20 42.17
C ALA A 433 39.87 5.46 40.65
N PRO A 434 40.32 6.61 40.11
CA PRO A 434 40.18 6.94 38.70
C PRO A 434 41.28 6.21 37.90
N SER A 435 40.89 5.29 37.03
CA SER A 435 41.80 4.74 36.03
C SER A 435 41.18 4.74 34.65
N VAL A 436 41.86 5.51 33.79
CA VAL A 436 41.94 5.48 32.34
C VAL A 436 41.38 4.21 31.71
N GLY A 437 40.17 4.35 31.18
CA GLY A 437 39.62 3.48 30.14
C GLY A 437 39.30 4.36 28.94
N LEU A 438 40.14 4.29 27.90
CA LEU A 438 39.92 4.95 26.63
C LEU A 438 38.64 4.37 26.00
N ARG A 439 37.51 5.05 26.21
CA ARG A 439 36.25 4.80 25.52
C ARG A 439 35.95 6.01 24.67
N THR A 440 36.30 5.93 23.39
CA THR A 440 35.67 6.75 22.36
C THR A 440 34.19 6.39 22.32
N ALA A 441 33.38 7.23 22.98
CA ALA A 441 31.96 7.32 22.72
C ALA A 441 31.79 7.82 21.28
N VAL A 442 31.54 6.90 20.34
CA VAL A 442 31.16 7.25 18.97
C VAL A 442 29.66 7.03 18.83
N GLY A 443 28.99 8.15 18.60
CA GLY A 443 27.55 8.24 18.42
C GLY A 443 27.05 7.57 17.13
N ARG A 444 25.75 7.27 17.20
CA ARG A 444 24.85 6.69 16.18
C ARG A 444 24.93 7.33 14.79
N ARG A 445 24.77 6.46 13.77
CA ARG A 445 24.42 6.63 12.32
C ARG A 445 25.53 6.04 11.42
N THR A 446 25.29 5.25 10.38
CA THR A 446 24.09 4.80 9.66
C THR A 446 24.49 3.51 8.91
N THR A 447 23.89 2.37 9.26
CA THR A 447 23.78 1.23 8.35
C THR A 447 22.37 1.23 7.77
N ASN A 448 22.25 0.81 6.51
CA ASN A 448 21.03 0.65 5.70
C ASN A 448 20.74 1.75 4.66
N LYS A 449 21.67 1.98 3.74
CA LYS A 449 21.44 2.00 2.27
C LYS A 449 22.79 1.66 1.60
N ILE A 450 23.27 0.42 1.80
CA ILE A 450 24.50 -0.04 1.15
C ILE A 450 24.11 -0.38 -0.29
N TRP A 451 24.49 0.50 -1.21
CA TRP A 451 24.39 0.27 -2.65
C TRP A 451 25.17 -1.00 -3.05
N ARG A 452 24.54 -1.88 -3.82
CA ARG A 452 25.27 -2.86 -4.64
C ARG A 452 25.41 -2.31 -6.05
N ILE A 453 26.50 -1.60 -6.30
CA ILE A 453 26.92 -1.27 -7.67
C ILE A 453 27.70 -2.48 -8.18
N GLN A 454 27.29 -3.08 -9.29
CA GLN A 454 28.16 -3.99 -10.03
C GLN A 454 29.20 -3.13 -10.77
N ALA A 455 30.37 -2.93 -10.15
CA ALA A 455 31.47 -2.19 -10.76
C ALA A 455 32.42 -3.16 -11.47
N ARG A 456 32.94 -2.74 -12.64
CA ARG A 456 34.02 -3.44 -13.35
C ARG A 456 35.36 -2.92 -12.81
N THR A 457 36.06 -3.70 -11.99
CA THR A 457 37.48 -3.44 -11.71
C THR A 457 38.32 -4.43 -12.49
N VAL A 458 39.19 -3.92 -13.36
CA VAL A 458 40.23 -4.67 -14.05
C VAL A 458 41.53 -4.23 -13.39
N ASN A 459 42.24 -5.15 -12.73
CA ASN A 459 43.64 -4.91 -12.37
C ASN A 459 44.51 -5.12 -13.63
N ASP A 460 45.74 -4.60 -13.61
CA ASP A 460 46.71 -4.70 -14.71
C ASP A 460 47.00 -6.14 -15.21
N ASP A 461 46.57 -7.17 -14.47
CA ASP A 461 46.72 -8.60 -14.78
C ASP A 461 45.48 -9.28 -15.42
N GLY A 462 44.44 -8.52 -15.82
CA GLY A 462 43.33 -9.05 -16.65
C GLY A 462 42.33 -9.99 -15.96
N GLN A 463 42.37 -10.14 -14.63
CA GLN A 463 41.38 -10.93 -13.87
C GLN A 463 40.23 -10.07 -13.33
N SER A 464 38.99 -10.53 -13.51
CA SER A 464 37.79 -9.91 -12.93
C SER A 464 37.57 -10.40 -11.50
N LEU A 465 37.61 -9.48 -10.51
CA LEU A 465 37.35 -9.79 -9.11
C LEU A 465 35.94 -9.32 -8.69
N ARG A 466 35.15 -10.23 -8.11
CA ARG A 466 33.92 -9.88 -7.37
C ARG A 466 34.30 -9.44 -5.96
N LEU A 467 34.21 -8.14 -5.67
CA LEU A 467 34.39 -7.62 -4.31
C LEU A 467 33.14 -7.87 -3.46
N ALA A 468 33.30 -8.66 -2.39
CA ALA A 468 32.37 -8.68 -1.27
C ALA A 468 32.67 -7.47 -0.34
N PRO A 469 31.65 -6.76 0.19
CA PRO A 469 31.90 -5.58 1.01
C PRO A 469 32.37 -5.97 2.42
N SER A 470 33.53 -5.44 2.83
CA SER A 470 33.91 -5.30 4.24
C SER A 470 33.59 -3.88 4.71
N PRO A 471 33.02 -3.68 5.92
CA PRO A 471 32.69 -2.37 6.43
C PRO A 471 33.98 -1.58 6.73
N ARG A 472 34.33 -0.63 5.85
CA ARG A 472 35.40 0.35 6.09
C ARG A 472 34.84 1.56 6.84
N ALA A 473 35.53 1.93 7.92
CA ALA A 473 35.23 3.07 8.78
C ALA A 473 35.25 4.39 7.98
N ALA A 474 34.21 5.21 8.15
CA ALA A 474 34.10 6.52 7.51
C ALA A 474 34.76 7.62 8.36
N LEU A 475 35.53 8.49 7.72
CA LEU A 475 35.99 9.77 8.28
C LEU A 475 34.81 10.76 8.40
N PRO A 476 34.78 11.63 9.42
CA PRO A 476 33.72 12.62 9.59
C PRO A 476 33.98 13.82 8.67
N LEU A 477 33.32 13.87 7.52
CA LEU A 477 33.20 15.07 6.69
C LEU A 477 31.71 15.38 6.55
N ALA A 478 31.30 16.56 7.00
CA ALA A 478 29.93 17.03 6.83
C ALA A 478 29.62 17.13 5.32
N PRO A 479 28.57 16.46 4.80
CA PRO A 479 28.22 16.58 3.39
C PRO A 479 27.75 18.01 3.12
N ALA A 480 28.45 18.71 2.23
CA ALA A 480 27.99 20.01 1.75
C ALA A 480 26.81 19.77 0.79
N VAL A 481 25.57 20.01 1.21
CA VAL A 481 24.39 19.99 0.31
C VAL A 481 24.27 21.36 -0.36
N SER A 482 24.25 21.43 -1.69
CA SER A 482 23.95 22.63 -2.47
C SER A 482 22.54 22.44 -2.98
N LEU A 483 21.65 23.30 -2.50
CA LEU A 483 20.26 23.28 -2.89
C LEU A 483 20.03 24.33 -3.97
N PRO A 484 19.63 23.94 -5.19
CA PRO A 484 18.99 24.88 -6.10
C PRO A 484 17.69 25.44 -5.50
N PRO A 485 17.14 26.56 -6.01
CA PRO A 485 15.89 27.11 -5.52
C PRO A 485 14.78 26.06 -5.60
N ALA A 486 14.28 25.66 -4.43
CA ALA A 486 13.18 24.72 -4.31
C ALA A 486 11.87 25.39 -4.74
N VAL A 487 11.05 24.67 -5.50
CA VAL A 487 9.71 25.12 -5.85
C VAL A 487 8.75 24.56 -4.82
N MET A 488 8.12 25.45 -4.04
CA MET A 488 7.02 25.07 -3.18
C MET A 488 5.85 24.64 -4.05
N LEU A 489 5.25 23.49 -3.76
CA LEU A 489 3.95 23.16 -4.33
C LEU A 489 2.90 24.09 -3.73
N THR A 490 2.53 25.14 -4.48
CA THR A 490 1.32 25.89 -4.20
C THR A 490 0.16 24.93 -4.44
N ARG A 491 -0.47 24.43 -3.36
CA ARG A 491 -1.78 23.80 -3.48
C ARG A 491 -2.72 24.89 -3.96
N GLY A 492 -3.04 24.90 -5.26
CA GLY A 492 -4.12 25.75 -5.76
C GLY A 492 -5.41 25.34 -5.06
N ALA A 493 -5.81 26.07 -4.03
CA ALA A 493 -7.07 25.91 -3.34
C ALA A 493 -7.98 27.12 -3.67
N PRO A 494 -9.20 26.93 -4.22
CA PRO A 494 -10.36 27.65 -3.70
C PRO A 494 -10.75 27.02 -2.33
N PRO A 495 -11.53 27.70 -1.48
CA PRO A 495 -11.60 27.43 -0.04
C PRO A 495 -12.21 26.06 0.22
N GLY A 496 -11.36 25.11 0.57
CA GLY A 496 -11.74 23.77 0.99
C GLY A 496 -10.57 23.19 1.78
N PRO A 497 -10.81 22.61 2.96
CA PRO A 497 -9.73 22.34 3.89
C PRO A 497 -8.78 21.23 3.43
N PRO A 498 -7.54 21.23 3.96
CA PRO A 498 -6.59 20.16 3.75
C PRO A 498 -7.10 18.89 4.44
N VAL A 499 -7.42 17.87 3.65
CA VAL A 499 -7.50 16.49 4.15
C VAL A 499 -6.07 16.14 4.55
N ALA A 500 -5.83 16.01 5.86
CA ALA A 500 -4.57 15.47 6.37
C ALA A 500 -4.32 14.15 5.64
N ALA A 501 -3.07 13.94 5.19
CA ALA A 501 -2.66 12.71 4.51
C ALA A 501 -3.22 11.52 5.29
N ALA A 502 -4.27 10.89 4.73
CA ALA A 502 -4.72 9.61 5.22
C ALA A 502 -3.48 8.72 5.13
N ALA A 503 -3.10 8.16 6.27
CA ALA A 503 -1.99 7.24 6.37
C ALA A 503 -2.03 6.29 5.17
N ALA A 504 -0.87 6.08 4.56
CA ALA A 504 -0.67 5.12 3.48
C ALA A 504 -1.50 3.85 3.73
N PRO A 505 -2.07 3.20 2.69
CA PRO A 505 -2.60 1.87 2.88
C PRO A 505 -1.50 1.04 3.58
N PRO A 506 -1.79 0.37 4.71
CA PRO A 506 -0.77 -0.43 5.35
C PRO A 506 -0.30 -1.44 4.33
N SER A 507 0.99 -1.35 3.99
CA SER A 507 1.71 -2.30 3.18
C SER A 507 1.35 -3.72 3.63
N GLU A 508 1.08 -4.60 2.67
CA GLU A 508 1.07 -6.03 2.88
C GLU A 508 2.46 -6.48 3.33
N VAL A 509 2.70 -6.52 4.64
CA VAL A 509 3.74 -7.37 5.22
C VAL A 509 3.30 -7.77 6.62
N GLY A 510 2.80 -9.01 6.74
CA GLY A 510 3.17 -9.95 7.80
C GLY A 510 3.43 -9.42 9.20
N GLY A 511 2.64 -8.47 9.70
CA GLY A 511 2.68 -8.05 11.09
C GLY A 511 2.17 -9.21 11.93
N LYS A 512 3.08 -10.09 12.38
CA LYS A 512 2.80 -11.14 13.35
C LYS A 512 2.07 -10.46 14.51
N PRO A 513 0.77 -10.72 14.74
CA PRO A 513 0.08 -10.12 15.86
C PRO A 513 0.89 -10.46 17.11
N PRO A 514 1.04 -9.53 18.07
CA PRO A 514 1.54 -9.92 19.37
C PRO A 514 0.70 -11.12 19.84
N PRO A 515 1.28 -12.09 20.58
CA PRO A 515 0.49 -13.20 21.13
C PRO A 515 -0.56 -12.56 22.05
N VAL A 516 -1.76 -12.34 21.52
CA VAL A 516 -2.78 -11.60 22.24
C VAL A 516 -3.21 -12.54 23.35
N ALA A 517 -2.90 -12.16 24.58
CA ALA A 517 -3.67 -12.53 25.75
C ALA A 517 -5.10 -12.06 25.48
N ASP A 518 -5.85 -12.86 24.73
CA ASP A 518 -7.29 -12.67 24.53
C ASP A 518 -7.93 -13.10 25.84
N THR A 519 -8.41 -12.12 26.60
CA THR A 519 -9.22 -12.30 27.81
C THR A 519 -10.63 -12.77 27.44
N GLN A 520 -10.73 -13.83 26.63
CA GLN A 520 -11.98 -14.57 26.55
C GLN A 520 -12.28 -15.05 27.96
N ALA A 521 -13.46 -14.71 28.48
CA ALA A 521 -13.98 -15.32 29.71
C ALA A 521 -14.31 -16.78 29.38
N LEU A 522 -13.27 -17.59 29.24
CA LEU A 522 -13.34 -19.04 29.23
C LEU A 522 -13.56 -19.50 30.67
N LEU A 523 -14.11 -20.70 30.84
CA LEU A 523 -14.51 -21.27 32.13
C LEU A 523 -13.54 -20.88 33.26
N ALA A 524 -14.07 -20.29 34.33
CA ALA A 524 -13.26 -19.86 35.46
C ALA A 524 -12.61 -21.07 36.17
N PRO A 525 -11.44 -20.90 36.81
CA PRO A 525 -10.91 -21.91 37.73
C PRO A 525 -11.97 -22.24 38.79
N GLY A 526 -12.56 -23.44 38.72
CA GLY A 526 -13.63 -23.90 39.63
C GLY A 526 -14.87 -24.53 38.97
N ASP A 527 -15.02 -24.46 37.65
CA ASP A 527 -16.08 -25.21 36.94
C ASP A 527 -15.70 -26.71 36.83
N PRO A 528 -16.61 -27.68 37.09
CA PRO A 528 -16.32 -29.11 36.92
C PRO A 528 -15.90 -29.52 35.48
N ALA A 529 -16.17 -28.68 34.47
CA ALA A 529 -15.67 -28.85 33.10
C ALA A 529 -14.33 -28.13 32.81
N TYR A 530 -13.71 -27.53 33.83
CA TYR A 530 -12.43 -26.82 33.74
C TYR A 530 -11.23 -27.77 33.82
N HIS A 531 -10.34 -27.71 32.82
CA HIS A 531 -9.09 -28.48 32.77
C HIS A 531 -7.91 -27.58 32.36
N GLY A 532 -7.53 -26.63 33.23
CA GLY A 532 -6.26 -25.89 33.14
C GLY A 532 -6.15 -24.87 31.99
N SER A 533 -4.90 -24.46 31.70
CA SER A 533 -4.55 -23.41 30.74
C SER A 533 -4.88 -23.83 29.30
N ARG A 534 -5.92 -23.26 28.70
CA ARG A 534 -6.31 -23.57 27.32
C ARG A 534 -5.84 -22.49 26.37
N PHE A 535 -5.19 -22.94 25.32
CA PHE A 535 -4.82 -22.13 24.19
C PHE A 535 -6.11 -21.74 23.43
N ALA A 536 -6.35 -20.43 23.28
CA ALA A 536 -7.46 -19.90 22.50
C ALA A 536 -6.89 -19.30 21.21
N PRO A 537 -6.97 -19.99 20.06
CA PRO A 537 -6.45 -19.46 18.81
C PRO A 537 -7.19 -18.18 18.41
N ARG A 538 -6.49 -17.27 17.75
CA ARG A 538 -7.08 -16.05 17.18
C ARG A 538 -6.47 -15.73 15.83
N LEU A 539 -7.31 -15.57 14.82
CA LEU A 539 -6.89 -15.25 13.47
C LEU A 539 -7.38 -13.84 13.12
N ALA A 540 -6.45 -13.01 12.64
CA ALA A 540 -6.74 -11.64 12.23
C ALA A 540 -7.39 -11.55 10.84
N THR A 541 -7.44 -12.68 10.12
CA THR A 541 -7.88 -12.80 8.73
C THR A 541 -9.37 -12.46 8.59
N PRO A 542 -9.72 -11.42 7.81
CA PRO A 542 -11.11 -11.15 7.46
C PRO A 542 -11.61 -12.16 6.41
N LEU A 543 -12.84 -12.65 6.54
CA LEU A 543 -13.37 -13.72 5.69
C LEU A 543 -14.17 -13.24 4.46
N ALA A 544 -14.55 -11.97 4.38
CA ALA A 544 -15.36 -11.43 3.27
C ALA A 544 -14.61 -11.43 1.93
N GLU A 545 -13.31 -11.10 1.92
CA GLU A 545 -12.49 -11.09 0.70
C GLU A 545 -12.31 -12.51 0.16
N ILE A 546 -12.05 -13.48 1.03
CA ILE A 546 -11.93 -14.91 0.68
C ILE A 546 -13.27 -15.42 0.11
N LEU A 547 -14.40 -15.05 0.72
CA LEU A 547 -15.72 -15.39 0.19
C LEU A 547 -15.97 -14.71 -1.18
N ALA A 548 -15.51 -13.47 -1.37
CA ALA A 548 -15.67 -12.72 -2.61
C ALA A 548 -14.91 -13.32 -3.79
N GLU A 549 -13.69 -13.81 -3.56
CA GLU A 549 -12.84 -14.42 -4.59
C GLU A 549 -13.53 -15.61 -5.25
N ARG A 550 -14.27 -16.40 -4.47
CA ARG A 550 -14.93 -17.61 -4.97
C ARG A 550 -16.39 -17.40 -5.34
N PHE A 551 -17.11 -16.70 -4.49
CA PHE A 551 -18.56 -16.53 -4.58
C PHE A 551 -18.94 -15.06 -4.49
N ARG A 552 -18.31 -14.21 -5.32
CA ARG A 552 -18.64 -12.78 -5.49
C ARG A 552 -20.15 -12.52 -5.50
N ALA A 553 -20.89 -13.40 -6.15
CA ALA A 553 -22.33 -13.31 -6.31
C ALA A 553 -23.17 -13.54 -5.05
N LEU A 554 -22.61 -14.20 -4.03
CA LEU A 554 -23.30 -14.46 -2.77
C LEU A 554 -23.18 -13.31 -1.78
N LEU A 555 -22.18 -12.43 -1.95
CA LEU A 555 -21.99 -11.22 -1.13
C LEU A 555 -22.89 -10.05 -1.53
N LEU A 556 -23.24 -9.98 -2.82
CA LEU A 556 -23.84 -8.79 -3.42
C LEU A 556 -25.37 -8.88 -3.47
N PRO A 557 -26.11 -7.75 -3.33
CA PRO A 557 -27.58 -7.71 -3.34
C PRO A 557 -28.19 -8.45 -4.54
N SER A 558 -27.55 -8.30 -5.69
CA SER A 558 -27.78 -9.05 -6.93
C SER A 558 -26.61 -8.75 -7.88
N THR A 559 -25.82 -9.75 -8.28
CA THR A 559 -24.73 -9.54 -9.25
C THR A 559 -25.20 -9.29 -10.67
N ALA A 560 -26.44 -9.64 -11.00
CA ALA A 560 -26.93 -9.52 -12.37
C ALA A 560 -27.09 -8.05 -12.83
N GLU A 561 -27.04 -7.05 -11.92
CA GLU A 561 -27.53 -5.71 -12.24
C GLU A 561 -26.73 -4.51 -11.72
N ILE A 562 -25.64 -4.70 -10.95
CA ILE A 562 -24.80 -3.54 -10.64
C ILE A 562 -24.03 -3.22 -11.91
N ARG A 563 -24.57 -2.34 -12.76
CA ARG A 563 -23.89 -1.93 -14.00
C ARG A 563 -22.56 -1.25 -13.66
N PRO A 564 -21.57 -1.26 -14.57
CA PRO A 564 -20.44 -0.35 -14.46
C PRO A 564 -20.91 1.10 -14.24
N ASP A 565 -20.08 1.89 -13.56
CA ASP A 565 -20.34 3.28 -13.19
C ASP A 565 -21.59 3.48 -12.31
N THR A 566 -21.74 2.59 -11.34
CA THR A 566 -22.85 2.63 -10.40
C THR A 566 -22.36 2.88 -8.98
N ILE A 567 -23.05 3.77 -8.27
CA ILE A 567 -22.94 3.95 -6.82
C ILE A 567 -24.27 3.61 -6.15
N LEU A 568 -24.21 2.90 -5.02
CA LEU A 568 -25.39 2.38 -4.34
C LEU A 568 -25.20 2.37 -2.82
N GLY A 569 -26.22 2.80 -2.09
CA GLY A 569 -26.31 2.61 -0.64
C GLY A 569 -26.73 1.19 -0.31
N VAL A 570 -26.01 0.54 0.61
CA VAL A 570 -26.29 -0.82 1.06
C VAL A 570 -26.28 -0.91 2.58
N GLU A 571 -27.01 -1.88 3.12
CA GLU A 571 -27.02 -2.22 4.54
C GLU A 571 -26.42 -3.61 4.75
N VAL A 572 -25.81 -3.83 5.92
CA VAL A 572 -25.22 -5.11 6.29
C VAL A 572 -26.22 -5.94 7.08
N ASP A 573 -26.49 -7.14 6.59
CA ASP A 573 -27.20 -8.17 7.36
C ASP A 573 -26.27 -8.76 8.42
N ARG A 574 -26.40 -8.25 9.64
CA ARG A 574 -25.64 -8.74 10.80
C ARG A 574 -25.97 -10.19 11.14
N GLY A 575 -27.20 -10.65 10.87
CA GLY A 575 -27.59 -12.03 11.12
C GLY A 575 -26.84 -13.01 10.23
N PHE A 576 -26.60 -12.63 8.96
CA PHE A 576 -25.73 -13.36 8.06
C PHE A 576 -24.30 -13.45 8.60
N VAL A 577 -23.71 -12.30 8.98
CA VAL A 577 -22.31 -12.23 9.45
C VAL A 577 -22.11 -13.09 10.69
N GLU A 578 -23.02 -13.00 11.66
CA GLU A 578 -23.00 -13.82 12.88
C GLU A 578 -23.10 -15.31 12.54
N ALA A 579 -24.06 -15.71 11.71
CA ALA A 579 -24.25 -17.11 11.32
C ALA A 579 -23.03 -17.68 10.59
N PHE A 580 -22.48 -16.93 9.63
CA PHE A 580 -21.29 -17.31 8.87
C PHE A 580 -20.09 -17.56 9.78
N LEU A 581 -19.82 -16.63 10.71
CA LEU A 581 -18.69 -16.74 11.63
C LEU A 581 -18.90 -17.87 12.66
N VAL A 582 -20.13 -18.13 13.12
CA VAL A 582 -20.41 -19.30 13.97
C VAL A 582 -20.06 -20.60 13.25
N GLY A 583 -20.46 -20.74 11.98
CA GLY A 583 -20.14 -21.91 11.17
C GLY A 583 -18.64 -22.11 10.95
N ALA A 584 -17.92 -21.05 10.60
CA ALA A 584 -16.46 -21.09 10.43
C ALA A 584 -15.73 -21.49 11.71
N ASN A 585 -16.08 -20.88 12.86
CA ASN A 585 -15.46 -21.24 14.14
C ASN A 585 -15.78 -22.67 14.56
N GLN A 586 -17.01 -23.15 14.35
CA GLN A 586 -17.40 -24.50 14.72
C GLN A 586 -16.64 -25.54 13.90
N GLU A 587 -16.47 -25.32 12.60
CA GLU A 587 -15.70 -26.22 11.74
C GLU A 587 -14.22 -26.23 12.14
N LEU A 588 -13.63 -25.06 12.38
CA LEU A 588 -12.23 -24.97 12.79
C LEU A 588 -12.01 -25.68 14.14
N ASN A 589 -12.88 -25.46 15.12
CA ASN A 589 -12.76 -26.10 16.43
C ASN A 589 -12.89 -27.63 16.35
N ARG A 590 -13.72 -28.15 15.43
CA ARG A 590 -13.79 -29.59 15.14
C ARG A 590 -12.50 -30.12 14.54
N GLU A 591 -11.92 -29.40 13.58
CA GLU A 591 -10.66 -29.79 12.95
C GLU A 591 -9.49 -29.77 13.95
N LEU A 592 -9.41 -28.75 14.80
CA LEU A 592 -8.40 -28.66 15.86
C LEU A 592 -8.50 -29.82 16.85
N LEU A 593 -9.73 -30.18 17.24
CA LEU A 593 -9.99 -31.33 18.09
C LEU A 593 -9.57 -32.63 17.40
N TRP A 594 -9.90 -32.80 16.11
CA TRP A 594 -9.52 -33.97 15.32
C TRP A 594 -7.99 -34.12 15.19
N ARG A 595 -7.27 -33.01 15.01
CA ARG A 595 -5.79 -32.96 14.96
C ARG A 595 -5.12 -33.13 16.34
N GLY A 596 -5.90 -33.22 17.43
CA GLY A 596 -5.39 -33.37 18.79
C GLY A 596 -4.72 -32.12 19.36
N LEU A 597 -5.02 -30.93 18.81
CA LEU A 597 -4.48 -29.67 19.33
C LEU A 597 -5.25 -29.27 20.60
N PRO A 598 -4.57 -28.93 21.72
CA PRO A 598 -5.24 -28.65 23.00
C PRO A 598 -5.82 -27.23 23.05
N ALA A 599 -6.62 -26.87 22.05
CA ALA A 599 -7.36 -25.62 21.97
C ALA A 599 -8.70 -25.73 22.72
N ASP A 600 -9.20 -24.63 23.28
CA ASP A 600 -10.55 -24.62 23.84
C ASP A 600 -11.60 -24.78 22.72
N PRO A 601 -12.53 -25.75 22.81
CA PRO A 601 -13.56 -25.96 21.78
C PRO A 601 -14.58 -24.81 21.70
N ARG A 602 -14.60 -23.90 22.68
CA ARG A 602 -15.40 -22.66 22.69
C ARG A 602 -14.62 -21.44 22.21
N ALA A 603 -13.34 -21.59 21.87
CA ALA A 603 -12.55 -20.47 21.37
C ALA A 603 -13.20 -19.89 20.11
N THR A 604 -13.23 -18.56 20.03
CA THR A 604 -13.64 -17.83 18.82
C THR A 604 -12.39 -17.35 18.09
N ALA A 605 -11.88 -18.18 17.18
CA ALA A 605 -10.71 -17.90 16.36
C ALA A 605 -10.97 -16.83 15.29
N PHE A 606 -12.14 -16.88 14.64
CA PHE A 606 -12.56 -15.90 13.63
C PHE A 606 -13.58 -14.93 14.23
N ARG A 607 -13.22 -13.65 14.29
CA ARG A 607 -14.13 -12.58 14.74
C ARG A 607 -14.38 -11.49 13.71
N ARG A 608 -13.73 -11.58 12.55
CA ARG A 608 -13.78 -10.57 11.50
C ARG A 608 -14.29 -11.20 10.21
N PHE A 609 -15.44 -10.73 9.77
CA PHE A 609 -15.90 -10.96 8.42
C PHE A 609 -15.35 -9.87 7.50
N TRP A 610 -15.47 -8.61 7.89
CA TRP A 610 -15.02 -7.47 7.10
C TRP A 610 -13.58 -7.09 7.39
N ARG A 611 -12.91 -6.52 6.36
CA ARG A 611 -11.60 -5.88 6.55
C ARG A 611 -11.80 -4.50 7.15
N ARG A 612 -11.51 -4.39 8.46
CA ARG A 612 -11.67 -3.14 9.20
C ARG A 612 -10.37 -2.37 9.33
N THR A 613 -10.42 -1.06 9.08
CA THR A 613 -9.27 -0.15 9.23
C THR A 613 -8.91 0.12 10.69
N ASP A 614 -9.90 0.03 11.59
CA ASP A 614 -9.71 0.18 13.04
C ASP A 614 -9.26 -1.12 13.74
N GLN A 615 -9.14 -2.23 13.00
CA GLN A 615 -8.82 -3.56 13.52
C GLN A 615 -9.76 -4.05 14.63
N ALA A 616 -10.98 -3.51 14.75
CA ALA A 616 -11.95 -4.05 15.70
C ALA A 616 -12.47 -5.42 15.24
N ASP A 617 -13.18 -6.10 16.13
CA ASP A 617 -13.88 -7.35 15.81
C ASP A 617 -15.30 -7.03 15.30
N ASP A 618 -15.81 -7.79 14.32
CA ASP A 618 -17.22 -7.67 13.90
C ASP A 618 -18.16 -8.34 14.89
N ILE A 619 -17.68 -9.38 15.59
CA ILE A 619 -18.41 -10.07 16.66
C ILE A 619 -17.58 -10.17 17.94
N PRO A 620 -18.19 -10.07 19.13
CA PRO A 620 -17.54 -10.51 20.36
C PRO A 620 -17.36 -12.04 20.35
N ALA A 621 -16.62 -12.58 21.32
CA ALA A 621 -16.48 -14.02 21.48
C ALA A 621 -17.86 -14.69 21.54
N ILE A 622 -18.08 -15.75 20.77
CA ILE A 622 -19.39 -16.44 20.71
C ILE A 622 -19.77 -17.00 22.09
N ALA A 623 -18.77 -17.39 22.88
CA ALA A 623 -18.94 -17.82 24.27
C ALA A 623 -19.58 -16.77 25.20
N SER A 624 -19.51 -15.49 24.86
CA SER A 624 -20.12 -14.41 25.67
C SER A 624 -21.50 -13.99 25.19
N TRP A 625 -22.06 -14.63 24.15
CA TRP A 625 -23.37 -14.27 23.61
C TRP A 625 -24.49 -14.74 24.53
N PRO A 626 -25.41 -13.87 24.97
CA PRO A 626 -26.56 -14.30 25.75
C PRO A 626 -27.46 -15.24 24.94
N ALA A 627 -27.89 -16.35 25.54
CA ALA A 627 -28.74 -17.34 24.88
C ALA A 627 -30.10 -16.79 24.42
N THR A 628 -30.56 -15.69 25.02
CA THR A 628 -31.84 -15.03 24.70
C THR A 628 -31.74 -13.97 23.60
N THR A 629 -30.52 -13.56 23.23
CA THR A 629 -30.31 -12.53 22.20
C THR A 629 -30.71 -13.07 20.83
N ALA A 630 -31.30 -12.22 19.98
CA ALA A 630 -31.61 -12.57 18.60
C ALA A 630 -30.36 -12.61 17.72
N LEU A 631 -30.38 -13.45 16.69
CA LEU A 631 -29.33 -13.48 15.67
C LEU A 631 -29.24 -12.11 14.97
N GLY A 632 -28.04 -11.55 14.85
CA GLY A 632 -27.77 -10.19 14.39
C GLY A 632 -27.79 -9.13 15.50
N GLY A 633 -28.09 -9.53 16.74
CA GLY A 633 -28.14 -8.66 17.92
C GLY A 633 -26.89 -8.73 18.81
N ASN A 634 -25.91 -9.58 18.51
CA ASN A 634 -24.71 -9.80 19.33
C ASN A 634 -23.54 -8.89 18.91
N SER A 635 -23.60 -8.35 17.69
CA SER A 635 -22.62 -7.43 17.10
C SER A 635 -23.04 -5.97 17.25
N THR A 636 -22.06 -5.06 17.29
CA THR A 636 -22.31 -3.62 17.28
C THR A 636 -23.07 -3.22 16.00
N PRO A 637 -24.04 -2.30 16.08
CA PRO A 637 -24.77 -1.85 14.90
C PRO A 637 -23.81 -1.32 13.82
N MET A 638 -24.05 -1.75 12.59
CA MET A 638 -23.32 -1.28 11.42
C MET A 638 -24.34 -0.88 10.38
N ASP A 639 -24.53 0.43 10.26
CA ASP A 639 -25.84 0.94 9.85
C ASP A 639 -25.95 1.26 8.35
N ALA A 640 -24.85 1.56 7.65
CA ALA A 640 -24.83 1.66 6.18
C ALA A 640 -23.42 1.63 5.59
N GLY A 641 -23.36 1.17 4.33
CA GLY A 641 -22.19 1.28 3.48
C GLY A 641 -22.55 1.73 2.07
N VAL A 642 -21.50 1.99 1.30
CA VAL A 642 -21.57 2.40 -0.10
C VAL A 642 -20.88 1.35 -0.93
N LEU A 643 -21.57 0.92 -1.97
CA LEU A 643 -21.06 0.05 -3.01
C LEU A 643 -20.77 0.89 -4.24
N LEU A 644 -19.52 0.91 -4.68
CA LEU A 644 -19.07 1.60 -5.88
C LEU A 644 -18.56 0.57 -6.88
N ARG A 645 -19.21 0.46 -8.03
CA ARG A 645 -18.71 -0.32 -9.17
C ARG A 645 -18.32 0.62 -10.29
N SER A 646 -17.03 0.75 -10.57
CA SER A 646 -16.50 1.63 -11.63
C SER A 646 -15.05 1.30 -11.95
N GLU A 647 -14.61 1.62 -13.17
CA GLU A 647 -13.20 1.56 -13.58
C GLU A 647 -12.28 2.40 -12.67
N ILE A 648 -12.83 3.41 -11.98
CA ILE A 648 -12.07 4.21 -11.00
C ILE A 648 -11.49 3.33 -9.89
N VAL A 649 -12.22 2.30 -9.45
CA VAL A 649 -11.78 1.39 -8.39
C VAL A 649 -10.54 0.61 -8.84
N HIS A 650 -10.50 0.24 -10.13
CA HIS A 650 -9.38 -0.46 -10.74
C HIS A 650 -8.18 0.47 -10.98
N ARG A 651 -8.42 1.63 -11.60
CA ARG A 651 -7.38 2.61 -12.01
C ARG A 651 -6.79 3.39 -10.83
N CYS A 652 -7.58 3.59 -9.78
CA CYS A 652 -7.19 4.27 -8.55
C CYS A 652 -7.47 3.39 -7.32
N PRO A 653 -6.68 2.33 -7.08
CA PRO A 653 -6.86 1.50 -5.87
C PRO A 653 -6.72 2.31 -4.57
N SER A 654 -5.94 3.40 -4.61
CA SER A 654 -5.74 4.36 -3.52
C SER A 654 -6.85 5.41 -3.38
N LEU A 655 -7.96 5.29 -4.13
CA LEU A 655 -9.11 6.20 -4.06
C LEU A 655 -9.56 6.39 -2.60
N VAL A 656 -9.57 7.66 -2.19
CA VAL A 656 -10.03 8.08 -0.87
C VAL A 656 -11.54 8.23 -0.94
N VAL A 657 -12.23 7.47 -0.08
CA VAL A 657 -13.67 7.58 0.11
C VAL A 657 -13.92 8.09 1.52
N ALA A 658 -14.78 9.09 1.69
CA ALA A 658 -15.19 9.60 2.99
C ALA A 658 -16.64 10.09 2.98
N ALA A 659 -17.26 10.18 4.15
CA ALA A 659 -18.55 10.83 4.31
C ALA A 659 -18.35 12.23 4.93
N VAL A 660 -18.89 13.25 4.27
CA VAL A 660 -18.81 14.66 4.69
C VAL A 660 -20.23 15.14 5.01
N PRO A 661 -20.49 15.75 6.18
CA PRO A 661 -21.82 16.24 6.50
C PRO A 661 -22.29 17.25 5.45
N ALA A 662 -23.55 17.19 5.05
CA ALA A 662 -24.16 18.23 4.26
C ALA A 662 -24.61 19.39 5.16
N VAL A 663 -24.56 20.60 4.64
CA VAL A 663 -25.14 21.81 5.24
C VAL A 663 -26.05 22.49 4.23
N TRP A 664 -27.13 23.10 4.71
CA TRP A 664 -27.99 23.92 3.86
C TRP A 664 -27.34 25.29 3.64
N GLY A 665 -27.18 25.68 2.37
CA GLY A 665 -26.86 27.04 1.99
C GLY A 665 -28.05 27.97 2.16
N SER A 666 -27.79 29.28 2.18
CA SER A 666 -28.84 30.32 2.17
C SER A 666 -29.73 30.27 0.93
N ASP A 667 -29.24 29.65 -0.15
CA ASP A 667 -29.96 29.36 -1.39
C ASP A 667 -30.82 28.09 -1.32
N GLY A 668 -30.91 27.45 -0.15
CA GLY A 668 -31.64 26.19 0.05
C GLY A 668 -30.97 24.98 -0.62
N LYS A 669 -29.73 25.11 -1.12
CA LYS A 669 -28.99 23.99 -1.71
C LYS A 669 -28.08 23.33 -0.68
N ARG A 670 -27.98 22.01 -0.76
CA ARG A 670 -27.04 21.25 0.07
C ARG A 670 -25.62 21.46 -0.42
N ARG A 671 -24.69 21.68 0.50
CA ARG A 671 -23.25 21.81 0.22
C ARG A 671 -22.47 20.95 1.22
N PRO A 672 -21.30 20.40 0.86
CA PRO A 672 -20.46 19.73 1.83
C PRO A 672 -20.00 20.72 2.91
N SER A 673 -19.99 20.28 4.16
CA SER A 673 -19.46 21.05 5.29
C SER A 673 -17.98 21.38 5.07
N GLY A 674 -17.59 22.60 5.45
CA GLY A 674 -16.19 23.04 5.46
C GLY A 674 -15.42 22.61 6.69
N ASP A 675 -16.06 21.99 7.69
CA ASP A 675 -15.42 21.52 8.93
C ASP A 675 -14.71 20.17 8.70
N PRO A 676 -13.36 20.12 8.72
CA PRO A 676 -12.61 18.88 8.53
C PRO A 676 -12.83 17.87 9.66
N ALA A 677 -13.11 18.34 10.88
CA ALA A 677 -13.28 17.46 12.04
C ALA A 677 -14.57 16.65 11.96
N ALA A 678 -15.54 17.10 11.17
CA ALA A 678 -16.82 16.45 10.99
C ALA A 678 -16.82 15.36 9.88
N LEU A 679 -15.72 15.22 9.14
CA LEU A 679 -15.54 14.19 8.11
C LEU A 679 -15.40 12.80 8.76
N LYS A 680 -16.17 11.83 8.27
CA LYS A 680 -16.06 10.42 8.67
C LYS A 680 -15.31 9.60 7.62
N LEU A 681 -14.23 8.95 8.03
CA LEU A 681 -13.55 7.95 7.21
C LEU A 681 -14.25 6.59 7.33
N PRO A 682 -14.18 5.74 6.30
CA PRO A 682 -14.76 4.40 6.34
C PRO A 682 -13.97 3.52 7.32
N ILE A 683 -14.71 2.79 8.15
CA ILE A 683 -14.16 1.77 9.05
C ILE A 683 -13.99 0.42 8.36
N ILE A 684 -14.71 0.20 7.25
CA ILE A 684 -14.57 -0.98 6.40
C ILE A 684 -14.20 -0.52 5.00
N ARG A 685 -13.23 -1.23 4.43
CA ARG A 685 -12.88 -1.08 3.02
C ARG A 685 -12.59 -2.46 2.46
N THR A 686 -13.46 -2.94 1.59
CA THR A 686 -13.35 -4.26 0.97
C THR A 686 -13.42 -4.13 -0.54
N LEU A 687 -12.37 -4.58 -1.21
CA LEU A 687 -12.36 -4.72 -2.66
C LEU A 687 -12.98 -6.08 -3.03
N ILE A 688 -13.93 -6.09 -3.96
CA ILE A 688 -14.64 -7.29 -4.40
C ILE A 688 -14.34 -7.49 -5.89
N GLY A 689 -13.34 -8.30 -6.20
CA GLY A 689 -12.78 -8.37 -7.55
C GLY A 689 -11.88 -7.18 -7.85
N ASP A 690 -11.95 -6.63 -9.05
CA ASP A 690 -11.07 -5.56 -9.55
C ASP A 690 -11.80 -4.22 -9.79
N ASP A 691 -13.13 -4.25 -9.91
CA ASP A 691 -13.96 -3.11 -10.33
C ASP A 691 -14.99 -2.66 -9.28
N LEU A 692 -15.04 -3.33 -8.11
CA LEU A 692 -16.07 -3.09 -7.10
C LEU A 692 -15.48 -2.86 -5.71
N LEU A 693 -15.89 -1.76 -5.09
CA LEU A 693 -15.47 -1.32 -3.78
C LEU A 693 -16.67 -1.22 -2.85
N TYR A 694 -16.62 -1.91 -1.72
CA TYR A 694 -17.51 -1.71 -0.59
C TYR A 694 -16.81 -0.89 0.50
N VAL A 695 -17.46 0.18 0.96
CA VAL A 695 -17.02 0.95 2.12
C VAL A 695 -18.13 1.07 3.17
N GLY A 696 -17.80 0.87 4.44
CA GLY A 696 -18.74 0.97 5.55
C GLY A 696 -18.38 2.10 6.52
N PHE A 697 -19.38 2.81 7.04
CA PHE A 697 -19.20 3.92 7.97
C PHE A 697 -19.79 3.62 9.35
N ALA A 698 -19.05 3.94 10.41
CA ALA A 698 -19.50 3.74 11.78
C ALA A 698 -20.59 4.75 12.18
N GLY A 699 -21.70 4.25 12.73
CA GLY A 699 -22.80 5.06 13.26
C GLY A 699 -23.38 6.03 12.23
N LEU A 700 -23.51 5.59 10.98
CA LEU A 700 -24.11 6.37 9.90
C LEU A 700 -25.08 5.45 9.14
N THR A 701 -26.39 5.67 9.33
CA THR A 701 -27.46 4.95 8.65
C THR A 701 -27.68 5.51 7.24
N LEU A 702 -28.29 4.73 6.33
CA LEU A 702 -28.57 5.23 4.98
C LEU A 702 -29.57 6.39 5.02
N THR A 703 -30.57 6.32 5.91
CA THR A 703 -31.51 7.42 6.17
C THR A 703 -30.79 8.70 6.61
N ALA A 704 -29.78 8.59 7.48
CA ALA A 704 -28.98 9.74 7.89
C ALA A 704 -28.14 10.28 6.73
N MET A 705 -27.59 9.42 5.86
CA MET A 705 -26.87 9.86 4.64
C MET A 705 -27.77 10.64 3.69
N ILE A 706 -29.03 10.21 3.51
CA ILE A 706 -30.00 10.88 2.61
C ILE A 706 -30.50 12.21 3.22
N GLY A 707 -30.71 12.25 4.53
CA GLY A 707 -31.26 13.44 5.21
C GLY A 707 -32.71 13.74 4.82
N GLN A 708 -33.19 14.92 5.21
CA GLN A 708 -34.54 15.41 4.89
C GLN A 708 -34.50 16.37 3.71
N HIS A 709 -35.56 16.42 2.89
CA HIS A 709 -35.61 17.21 1.66
C HIS A 709 -35.81 18.73 1.86
N HIS A 710 -35.96 19.21 3.10
CA HIS A 710 -36.22 20.63 3.40
C HIS A 710 -35.12 21.31 4.25
N PRO A 711 -34.86 22.62 4.06
CA PRO A 711 -33.80 23.37 4.76
C PRO A 711 -33.86 23.40 6.30
N GLY A 712 -35.01 23.10 6.91
CA GLY A 712 -35.16 23.03 8.38
C GLY A 712 -34.76 21.68 9.01
N GLY A 713 -34.37 20.70 8.21
CA GLY A 713 -34.07 19.34 8.65
C GLY A 713 -32.60 18.94 8.45
N PRO A 714 -32.17 17.77 8.95
CA PRO A 714 -30.82 17.26 8.70
C PRO A 714 -30.54 17.19 7.20
N ALA A 715 -29.52 17.90 6.73
CA ALA A 715 -29.25 18.04 5.30
C ALA A 715 -28.73 16.74 4.64
N GLY A 716 -28.32 15.75 5.43
CA GLY A 716 -27.74 14.49 4.95
C GLY A 716 -26.22 14.53 4.92
N TRP A 717 -25.62 13.69 4.09
CA TRP A 717 -24.18 13.54 3.92
C TRP A 717 -23.81 13.44 2.44
N PHE A 718 -22.62 13.92 2.10
CA PHE A 718 -21.96 13.69 0.83
C PHE A 718 -20.95 12.55 0.97
N ILE A 719 -20.93 11.65 -0.01
CA ILE A 719 -19.83 10.73 -0.22
C ILE A 719 -18.79 11.45 -1.08
N MET A 720 -17.65 11.73 -0.47
CA MET A 720 -16.48 12.28 -1.13
C MET A 720 -15.70 11.14 -1.78
N LEU A 721 -15.48 11.23 -3.09
CA LEU A 721 -14.54 10.40 -3.84
C LEU A 721 -13.39 11.29 -4.26
N ALA A 722 -12.19 11.01 -3.77
CA ALA A 722 -11.02 11.85 -3.97
C ALA A 722 -9.80 11.03 -4.36
N GLU A 723 -9.01 11.56 -5.29
CA GLU A 723 -7.66 11.04 -5.53
C GLU A 723 -6.78 11.19 -4.29
N ASN A 724 -5.86 10.25 -4.09
CA ASN A 724 -4.92 10.34 -2.98
C ASN A 724 -3.93 11.48 -3.22
N PRO A 725 -3.90 12.52 -2.37
CA PRO A 725 -3.02 13.68 -2.58
C PRO A 725 -1.53 13.40 -2.35
N VAL A 726 -1.19 12.26 -1.73
CA VAL A 726 0.19 11.81 -1.52
C VAL A 726 0.71 11.03 -2.74
N ASP A 727 -0.15 10.79 -3.73
CA ASP A 727 0.18 10.12 -4.98
C ASP A 727 0.13 11.12 -6.16
N PRO A 728 1.09 12.05 -6.28
CA PRO A 728 1.01 13.06 -7.33
C PRO A 728 1.24 12.40 -8.68
N ARG A 729 0.35 12.68 -9.62
CA ARG A 729 0.47 12.24 -11.02
C ARG A 729 0.94 13.41 -11.89
N PHE A 730 1.63 13.09 -12.98
CA PHE A 730 2.13 14.07 -13.94
C PHE A 730 1.52 13.76 -15.30
N GLY A 731 1.08 14.78 -16.03
CA GLY A 731 0.41 14.56 -17.31
C GLY A 731 -0.15 15.83 -17.90
N LEU A 732 -0.91 15.67 -18.98
CA LEU A 732 -1.59 16.74 -19.69
C LEU A 732 -3.03 16.31 -19.95
N ASP A 733 -3.96 17.26 -19.84
CA ASP A 733 -5.37 16.98 -20.09
C ASP A 733 -5.60 16.62 -21.58
N PRO A 734 -6.68 15.89 -21.90
CA PRO A 734 -7.09 15.65 -23.27
C PRO A 734 -7.23 16.95 -24.08
N PRO A 735 -6.98 16.94 -25.39
CA PRO A 735 -7.08 18.13 -26.21
C PRO A 735 -8.50 18.73 -26.20
N VAL A 736 -8.62 20.01 -25.86
CA VAL A 736 -9.89 20.77 -25.83
C VAL A 736 -9.94 21.74 -27.02
N THR A 737 -11.12 21.92 -27.63
CA THR A 737 -11.34 22.86 -28.75
C THR A 737 -12.60 23.71 -28.53
N PRO A 738 -12.51 25.07 -28.57
CA PRO A 738 -11.27 25.85 -28.58
C PRO A 738 -10.50 25.69 -27.26
N ALA A 739 -9.17 25.73 -27.32
CA ALA A 739 -8.35 25.66 -26.13
C ALA A 739 -8.46 26.98 -25.33
N PRO A 740 -8.75 26.94 -24.02
CA PRO A 740 -8.72 28.14 -23.17
C PRO A 740 -7.30 28.68 -23.00
N ASP A 741 -7.14 29.87 -22.41
CA ASP A 741 -5.80 30.36 -22.07
C ASP A 741 -5.07 29.38 -21.12
N PRO A 742 -3.78 29.11 -21.35
CA PRO A 742 -3.04 28.11 -20.60
C PRO A 742 -2.83 28.56 -19.16
N ALA A 743 -3.33 27.75 -18.23
CA ALA A 743 -3.13 27.86 -16.80
C ALA A 743 -2.69 26.50 -16.25
N ARG A 744 -2.13 26.49 -15.03
CA ARG A 744 -1.70 25.24 -14.37
C ARG A 744 -2.84 24.21 -14.25
N GLY A 745 -4.08 24.67 -14.10
CA GLY A 745 -5.23 23.81 -13.84
C GLY A 745 -6.03 23.37 -15.07
N ASN A 746 -5.59 23.68 -16.30
CA ASN A 746 -6.28 23.32 -17.53
C ASN A 746 -5.29 22.96 -18.67
N LEU A 747 -4.06 22.60 -18.33
CA LEU A 747 -3.00 22.40 -19.32
C LEU A 747 -3.22 21.08 -20.06
N SER A 748 -3.65 21.18 -21.32
CA SER A 748 -3.90 20.05 -22.21
C SER A 748 -2.85 19.87 -23.32
N TRP A 749 -2.93 18.74 -24.03
CA TRP A 749 -2.18 18.48 -25.27
C TRP A 749 -2.41 19.53 -26.36
N SER A 750 -3.53 20.28 -26.35
CA SER A 750 -3.77 21.38 -27.30
C SER A 750 -2.81 22.56 -27.12
N HIS A 751 -2.19 22.71 -25.94
CA HIS A 751 -1.27 23.82 -25.65
C HIS A 751 0.18 23.51 -25.97
N VAL A 752 0.53 22.23 -26.14
CA VAL A 752 1.92 21.80 -26.29
C VAL A 752 2.32 21.78 -27.76
N ARG A 753 3.38 22.52 -28.08
CA ARG A 753 3.96 22.48 -29.44
C ARG A 753 4.80 21.22 -29.59
N MET A 754 4.35 20.34 -30.48
CA MET A 754 5.04 19.11 -30.82
C MET A 754 5.42 19.10 -32.31
N PRO A 755 6.68 18.76 -32.66
CA PRO A 755 7.04 18.46 -34.04
C PRO A 755 6.19 17.31 -34.59
N ALA A 756 5.94 17.33 -35.90
CA ALA A 756 5.14 16.29 -36.55
C ALA A 756 5.85 14.92 -36.41
N GLY A 757 5.14 13.93 -35.88
CA GLY A 757 5.65 12.57 -35.67
C GLY A 757 6.44 12.37 -34.37
N ASP A 758 6.68 13.40 -33.55
CA ASP A 758 7.26 13.20 -32.22
C ASP A 758 6.24 12.55 -31.28
N THR A 759 6.70 11.61 -30.45
CA THR A 759 5.87 11.01 -29.39
C THR A 759 6.15 11.61 -28.00
N TYR A 760 7.25 12.33 -27.82
CA TYR A 760 7.63 12.97 -26.56
C TYR A 760 7.42 14.48 -26.57
N ALA A 761 6.75 15.00 -25.54
CA ALA A 761 6.70 16.42 -25.29
C ALA A 761 8.10 16.96 -24.99
N ARG A 762 8.36 18.18 -25.46
CA ARG A 762 9.58 18.95 -25.18
C ARG A 762 9.25 20.03 -24.17
N ALA A 763 10.16 20.30 -23.24
CA ALA A 763 10.01 21.38 -22.28
C ALA A 763 9.96 22.74 -22.98
N SER A 764 10.67 22.89 -24.10
CA SER A 764 10.59 24.06 -24.99
C SER A 764 9.25 24.22 -25.70
N GLY A 765 8.47 23.14 -25.81
CA GLY A 765 7.13 23.13 -26.41
C GLY A 765 6.01 23.56 -25.45
N LEU A 766 6.28 23.66 -24.15
CA LEU A 766 5.28 24.08 -23.15
C LEU A 766 5.00 25.59 -23.24
N PRO A 767 3.73 26.02 -23.07
CA PRO A 767 3.39 27.44 -23.07
C PRO A 767 3.94 28.14 -21.82
N ALA A 768 4.15 29.46 -21.91
CA ALA A 768 4.39 30.27 -20.72
C ALA A 768 3.10 30.37 -19.89
N ILE A 769 3.24 30.29 -18.56
CA ILE A 769 2.12 30.42 -17.61
C ILE A 769 2.49 31.50 -16.59
N PRO A 770 2.24 32.80 -16.91
CA PRO A 770 2.65 33.92 -16.07
C PRO A 770 2.09 33.86 -14.64
N ALA A 771 0.88 33.30 -14.46
CA ALA A 771 0.22 33.19 -13.16
C ALA A 771 1.02 32.39 -12.11
N ILE A 772 1.94 31.51 -12.53
CA ILE A 772 2.86 30.77 -11.66
C ILE A 772 4.33 31.09 -11.96
N GLY A 773 4.60 32.16 -12.72
CA GLY A 773 5.95 32.56 -13.13
C GLY A 773 6.67 31.55 -14.03
N PHE A 774 5.95 30.65 -14.71
CA PHE A 774 6.56 29.62 -15.55
C PHE A 774 6.84 30.14 -16.95
N SER A 775 8.09 30.00 -17.40
CA SER A 775 8.52 30.21 -18.78
C SER A 775 9.68 29.27 -19.09
N PHE A 776 9.83 28.85 -20.35
CA PHE A 776 10.95 27.97 -20.72
C PHE A 776 12.33 28.62 -20.46
N ALA A 777 12.45 29.94 -20.57
CA ALA A 777 13.72 30.65 -20.34
C ALA A 777 14.24 30.48 -18.90
N THR A 778 13.35 30.42 -17.92
CA THR A 778 13.68 30.29 -16.48
C THR A 778 13.37 28.91 -15.91
N ALA A 779 12.84 28.00 -16.73
CA ALA A 779 12.42 26.68 -16.28
C ALA A 779 13.58 25.81 -15.79
N ASN A 780 13.29 24.97 -14.81
CA ASN A 780 14.10 23.87 -14.31
C ASN A 780 13.20 22.64 -14.04
N GLY A 781 13.78 21.48 -13.71
CA GLY A 781 13.03 20.24 -13.49
C GLY A 781 11.91 20.36 -12.45
N ALA A 782 12.13 21.11 -11.37
CA ALA A 782 11.11 21.33 -10.34
C ALA A 782 9.94 22.20 -10.84
N SER A 783 10.22 23.25 -11.62
CA SER A 783 9.15 24.08 -12.20
C SER A 783 8.33 23.34 -13.25
N VAL A 784 8.96 22.46 -14.03
CA VAL A 784 8.29 21.62 -15.03
C VAL A 784 7.40 20.60 -14.33
N ALA A 785 7.91 19.94 -13.29
CA ALA A 785 7.11 19.06 -12.44
C ALA A 785 5.91 19.81 -11.84
N ASN A 786 6.10 21.01 -11.29
CA ASN A 786 5.00 21.80 -10.72
C ASN A 786 3.91 22.14 -11.75
N VAL A 787 4.27 22.41 -13.00
CA VAL A 787 3.33 22.72 -14.10
C VAL A 787 2.56 21.49 -14.54
N LEU A 788 3.24 20.34 -14.66
CA LEU A 788 2.66 19.09 -15.17
C LEU A 788 1.99 18.25 -14.09
N GLN A 789 2.16 18.61 -12.83
CA GLN A 789 1.49 17.93 -11.73
C GLN A 789 -0.02 18.14 -11.87
N GLN A 790 -0.71 17.04 -12.11
CA GLN A 790 -2.15 17.01 -12.24
C GLN A 790 -2.82 17.28 -10.88
N ARG A 791 -3.90 18.05 -10.90
CA ARG A 791 -4.62 18.41 -9.67
C ARG A 791 -5.42 17.20 -9.22
N THR A 792 -5.32 16.87 -7.93
CA THR A 792 -6.12 15.80 -7.33
C THR A 792 -7.60 16.15 -7.48
N PHE A 793 -8.36 15.30 -8.15
CA PHE A 793 -9.78 15.52 -8.30
C PHE A 793 -10.55 15.11 -7.03
N ARG A 794 -11.65 15.80 -6.75
CA ARG A 794 -12.59 15.46 -5.67
C ARG A 794 -14.03 15.63 -6.18
N ALA A 795 -14.79 14.55 -6.14
CA ALA A 795 -16.24 14.57 -6.35
C ALA A 795 -16.97 14.46 -5.01
N PHE A 796 -18.12 15.12 -4.92
CA PHE A 796 -19.05 14.99 -3.80
C PHE A 796 -20.39 14.50 -4.33
N LEU A 797 -20.78 13.28 -3.98
CA LEU A 797 -22.09 12.71 -4.32
C LEU A 797 -22.99 12.74 -3.08
N HIS A 798 -24.10 13.46 -3.14
CA HIS A 798 -25.02 13.53 -2.01
C HIS A 798 -25.67 12.16 -1.74
N GLY A 799 -26.04 11.85 -0.49
CA GLY A 799 -26.66 10.57 -0.11
C GLY A 799 -27.96 10.25 -0.88
N THR A 800 -28.65 11.25 -1.42
CA THR A 800 -29.78 11.05 -2.33
C THR A 800 -29.40 10.39 -3.65
N ALA A 801 -28.14 10.43 -4.07
CA ALA A 801 -27.64 9.72 -5.26
C ALA A 801 -27.35 8.24 -4.99
N LEU A 802 -27.36 7.80 -3.72
CA LEU A 802 -27.16 6.41 -3.32
C LEU A 802 -28.42 5.55 -3.50
N VAL A 803 -29.56 6.21 -3.66
CA VAL A 803 -30.88 5.61 -3.85
C VAL A 803 -31.53 6.26 -5.06
N ARG A 804 -32.41 5.53 -5.74
CA ARG A 804 -33.22 6.14 -6.81
C ARG A 804 -34.24 7.09 -6.17
N PRO A 805 -34.49 8.30 -6.69
CA PRO A 805 -35.63 9.08 -6.25
C PRO A 805 -36.91 8.29 -6.54
N GLU A 806 -37.80 8.18 -5.55
CA GLU A 806 -39.17 7.70 -5.78
C GLU A 806 -39.82 8.68 -6.77
N SER A 807 -40.33 8.13 -7.88
CA SER A 807 -41.02 8.87 -8.94
C SER A 807 -42.38 9.36 -8.51
#